data_AF-A0AAF6AQA2-F1
#
_entry.id   AF-A0AAF6AQA2-F1
#
_cell.length_a   1.000
_cell.length_b   1.000
_cell.length_c   1.000
_cell.angle_alpha   90.00
_cell.angle_beta   90.00
_cell.angle_gamma   90.00
#
_symmetry.space_group_name_H-M   'P 1'
#
loop_
_entity.id
_entity.type
_entity.pdbx_description
1 polymer ?
#
loop_
_entity_poly.entity_id
_entity_poly.type
_entity_poly.pdbx_seq_one_letter_code
_entity_poly.pdbx_strand_id
1 'polypeptide(L)'
;MEGSGASIISDGAELATRGMDSADEEPETSNASETDEEPKLPSALQDILQRLEGKGEPLRRHPNFSAINVREFFPCRAPRSVTGWRSQVRLRVLEAIGNCNTFEVLEVREICDGDISSLTASEWEIVLRGFMSSTILQTIIIRSIAWAWGSDDMESFCLQLGRILNSSSVTELYIEDCRLSARCLLNLASGLRGNCESKLEKLHLQNAWWDSSAGKHVAEVINSAPLLQTLILQGDSQMDDEAVGMLSQALIKSSSLKQLELNSVKWGAALLLTALARDNGNLSIERLHLRGVDMDGRGDCLRQLLTSYLKELRLYWLQMRPEDWQQLGEVIRDKAIATTIYVEFPLGYDDNYEWKSIEALACATTSDVKDPTVELDLKIWSGLDGYELSLNLLGRVLRGEVKSVESLHIERHSRQWGDRFESINEDRLKSILSMNGNTGETSVLKRLGFSGHYKDVLKYLLPCLRGNTSLTHLDLRYSDLDDETFRDLMSLLQVNLTLQEIDVRKTSWDSAGKEAQIQEALKQNQKRAVYMSVFIEAKLAFGDAKAGRLFLCGSPLAGKTQVRQTLMRIVKGDSWIGNKLKELWRTEGIEVEFVQNNDKSQISIWDLAGQGIFRTLQNVVFPQSSNFCIFLFVYNPFREKKNSKKEDSCFQTELEEWLSFITSNTRVTGHSLPQVLVVITHKDKVTCHSLEWAHNIVSTLTKRFKNFVDLHQELFHLDARKKKEVIPLQNHIFEIFKNLLSEKSPRVPQLCSHLSFFLVTDTKKNRSCPLLPSKTFKDICAPSLTKFISSSSVHSVGHERIMSAIISYLNDVGSIISIPNLDYIIVDPNWLTYTLLGKLIALGQNFQPQKSGSSKSSYVSKDGFVSQSVFAGLMEEFLRKQPHGEGVVDRKVLEDILINLDLCFKVEDPSQYFIPSFLPEHASTEKQTPQALAWKNRDETTQFVGIRIQCQDEITMSLTAAFFPCFQVGGSAIHDEVYCRGVDIILRIIQRLSRGGVSARCDPNTLREDAGSE
;
A
#
# COMPACT_ATOMS: atom_id res chain seq x y z
N MET A 1 67.58 37.94 50.81
CA MET A 1 66.37 38.03 51.64
C MET A 1 65.95 36.60 51.89
N GLU A 2 66.72 35.95 52.76
CA GLU A 2 66.30 35.62 54.14
C GLU A 2 65.23 34.54 54.04
N GLY A 3 65.57 33.26 54.12
CA GLY A 3 66.38 32.64 55.18
C GLY A 3 65.40 31.80 56.00
N SER A 4 65.69 30.59 56.47
CA SER A 4 66.93 29.85 56.64
C SER A 4 66.47 28.40 56.88
N GLY A 5 67.15 27.38 56.35
CA GLY A 5 68.20 26.67 57.09
C GLY A 5 67.58 25.54 57.92
N ALA A 6 68.03 24.29 57.90
CA ALA A 6 69.36 23.73 57.67
C ALA A 6 69.15 22.24 57.32
N SER A 7 69.78 21.67 56.29
CA SER A 7 71.16 21.15 56.22
C SER A 7 71.38 19.96 57.18
N ILE A 8 71.82 18.77 56.74
CA ILE A 8 73.24 18.46 56.49
C ILE A 8 73.43 17.03 55.90
N ILE A 9 74.20 16.94 54.80
CA ILE A 9 75.35 16.03 54.46
C ILE A 9 75.06 14.50 54.31
N SER A 10 75.22 13.90 53.11
CA SER A 10 76.43 13.24 52.50
C SER A 10 76.88 11.98 53.28
N ASP A 11 77.39 10.86 52.74
CA ASP A 11 77.87 10.39 51.44
C ASP A 11 77.84 8.84 51.51
N GLY A 12 77.93 8.17 50.35
CA GLY A 12 78.91 7.08 50.19
C GLY A 12 78.53 5.62 50.52
N ALA A 13 78.70 4.79 49.48
CA ALA A 13 79.30 3.44 49.49
C ALA A 13 78.51 2.23 50.03
N GLU A 14 78.12 1.40 49.06
CA GLU A 14 78.50 -0.02 48.91
C GLU A 14 78.53 -0.99 50.11
N LEU A 15 77.89 -2.13 49.84
CA LEU A 15 78.18 -3.51 50.27
C LEU A 15 77.52 -4.04 51.57
N ALA A 16 76.47 -4.82 51.31
CA ALA A 16 76.29 -6.22 51.71
C ALA A 16 76.56 -6.63 53.17
N THR A 17 75.53 -7.17 53.84
CA THR A 17 75.41 -8.56 54.34
C THR A 17 74.43 -8.65 55.54
N ARG A 18 73.60 -9.71 55.56
CA ARG A 18 72.89 -10.34 56.71
C ARG A 18 72.02 -9.41 57.60
N GLY A 19 70.73 -9.64 57.82
CA GLY A 19 70.02 -10.87 58.20
C GLY A 19 69.15 -10.57 59.45
N MET A 20 68.07 -11.33 59.65
CA MET A 20 67.04 -11.27 60.73
C MET A 20 65.90 -10.26 60.46
N ASP A 21 64.68 -10.68 60.11
CA ASP A 21 63.66 -11.50 60.80
C ASP A 21 62.70 -10.67 61.68
N SER A 22 61.46 -10.55 61.22
CA SER A 22 60.20 -10.49 61.99
C SER A 22 59.06 -10.44 60.96
N ALA A 23 58.52 -11.58 60.53
CA ALA A 23 57.40 -12.28 61.16
C ALA A 23 56.14 -11.41 61.23
N ASP A 24 55.17 -11.70 60.36
CA ASP A 24 53.78 -11.96 60.75
C ASP A 24 53.02 -12.60 59.57
N GLU A 25 53.02 -13.94 59.64
CA GLU A 25 51.91 -14.87 59.40
C GLU A 25 50.96 -14.66 58.20
N GLU A 26 51.23 -15.43 57.14
CA GLU A 26 50.18 -16.08 56.34
C GLU A 26 49.43 -17.14 57.17
N PRO A 27 48.16 -17.45 56.85
CA PRO A 27 47.68 -18.81 56.95
C PRO A 27 47.98 -19.54 55.64
N GLU A 28 49.01 -20.38 55.66
CA GLU A 28 49.20 -21.44 54.67
C GLU A 28 48.02 -22.42 54.72
N THR A 29 47.38 -22.66 53.59
CA THR A 29 46.97 -24.01 53.22
C THR A 29 47.60 -24.34 51.88
N SER A 30 48.84 -24.83 51.98
CA SER A 30 49.39 -25.97 51.26
C SER A 30 48.55 -26.53 50.09
N ASN A 31 49.05 -26.34 48.87
CA ASN A 31 49.84 -27.40 48.25
C ASN A 31 50.43 -26.91 46.93
N ALA A 32 51.75 -27.07 46.84
CA ALA A 32 52.49 -26.99 45.61
C ALA A 32 52.00 -28.05 44.61
N SER A 33 51.63 -27.59 43.42
CA SER A 33 52.05 -28.22 42.18
C SER A 33 52.14 -27.14 41.12
N GLU A 34 53.33 -26.59 40.93
CA GLU A 34 53.76 -26.16 39.60
C GLU A 34 53.75 -27.40 38.71
N THR A 35 52.60 -27.67 38.12
CA THR A 35 52.50 -28.41 36.87
C THR A 35 52.44 -27.37 35.78
N ASP A 36 53.44 -27.37 34.91
CA ASP A 36 53.38 -26.86 33.54
C ASP A 36 52.28 -27.62 32.75
N GLU A 37 51.02 -27.48 33.16
CA GLU A 37 49.86 -27.82 32.35
C GLU A 37 49.20 -26.52 31.91
N GLU A 38 49.22 -26.24 30.61
CA GLU A 38 48.38 -25.21 29.99
C GLU A 38 46.94 -25.36 30.51
N PRO A 39 46.39 -24.36 31.22
CA PRO A 39 44.97 -24.38 31.59
C PRO A 39 44.15 -24.47 30.30
N LYS A 40 43.18 -25.40 30.24
CA LYS A 40 42.28 -25.51 29.09
C LYS A 40 41.63 -24.15 28.81
N LEU A 41 41.92 -23.59 27.63
CA LEU A 41 41.28 -22.34 27.17
C LEU A 41 39.75 -22.46 27.29
N PRO A 42 39.06 -21.38 27.71
CA PRO A 42 37.60 -21.34 27.71
C PRO A 42 37.04 -21.80 26.35
N SER A 43 36.01 -22.66 26.35
CA SER A 43 35.43 -23.23 25.12
C SER A 43 34.99 -22.17 24.11
N ALA A 44 34.49 -21.04 24.58
CA ALA A 44 34.10 -19.90 23.74
C ALA A 44 35.31 -19.19 23.09
N LEU A 45 36.46 -19.14 23.75
CA LEU A 45 37.70 -18.60 23.17
C LEU A 45 38.33 -19.58 22.17
N GLN A 46 38.20 -20.89 22.42
CA GLN A 46 38.60 -21.93 21.47
C GLN A 46 37.74 -21.93 20.21
N ASP A 47 36.42 -21.77 20.34
CA ASP A 47 35.49 -21.65 19.20
C ASP A 47 35.86 -20.44 18.32
N ILE A 48 36.10 -19.28 18.94
CA ILE A 48 36.53 -18.08 18.21
C ILE A 48 37.85 -18.30 17.49
N LEU A 49 38.86 -18.87 18.17
CA LEU A 49 40.14 -19.16 17.55
C LEU A 49 39.99 -20.13 16.36
N GLN A 50 39.17 -21.18 16.49
CA GLN A 50 38.90 -22.10 15.38
C GLN A 50 38.23 -21.38 14.20
N ARG A 51 37.28 -20.48 14.46
CA ARG A 51 36.59 -19.73 13.41
C ARG A 51 37.51 -18.70 12.74
N LEU A 52 38.34 -17.99 13.50
CA LEU A 52 39.35 -17.07 12.97
C LEU A 52 40.42 -17.79 12.13
N GLU A 53 40.82 -19.00 12.54
CA GLU A 53 41.74 -19.88 11.81
C GLU A 53 41.08 -20.62 10.62
N GLY A 54 39.81 -20.35 10.31
CA GLY A 54 39.10 -20.94 9.17
C GLY A 54 38.62 -22.38 9.35
N LYS A 55 38.56 -22.87 10.59
CA LYS A 55 38.13 -24.24 10.97
C LYS A 55 36.67 -24.31 11.46
N GLY A 56 35.87 -23.26 11.24
CA GLY A 56 34.46 -23.17 11.66
C GLY A 56 33.65 -22.22 10.78
N GLU A 57 32.45 -21.83 11.23
CA GLU A 57 31.62 -20.88 10.45
C GLU A 57 32.32 -19.52 10.29
N PRO A 58 32.33 -18.96 9.06
CA PRO A 58 33.05 -17.74 8.73
C PRO A 58 32.52 -16.56 9.54
N LEU A 59 33.43 -15.82 10.15
CA LEU A 59 33.10 -14.59 10.86
C LEU A 59 33.14 -13.44 9.84
N ARG A 60 32.00 -12.79 9.59
CA ARG A 60 31.94 -11.59 8.73
C ARG A 60 32.31 -10.30 9.45
N ARG A 61 32.20 -10.31 10.79
CA ARG A 61 32.52 -9.21 11.70
C ARG A 61 33.31 -9.74 12.89
N HIS A 62 33.96 -8.82 13.59
CA HIS A 62 34.73 -9.14 14.77
C HIS A 62 33.87 -9.78 15.88
N PRO A 63 34.36 -10.83 16.57
CA PRO A 63 33.64 -11.43 17.70
C PRO A 63 33.63 -10.49 18.92
N ASN A 64 32.49 -10.39 19.60
CA ASN A 64 32.36 -9.51 20.77
C ASN A 64 33.09 -10.11 21.98
N PHE A 65 34.34 -9.70 22.21
CA PHE A 65 35.16 -10.18 23.32
C PHE A 65 34.64 -9.75 24.70
N SER A 66 33.87 -8.65 24.78
CA SER A 66 33.24 -8.22 26.04
C SER A 66 32.20 -9.23 26.54
N ALA A 67 31.55 -9.98 25.63
CA ALA A 67 30.55 -10.99 25.95
C ALA A 67 31.12 -12.32 26.47
N ILE A 68 32.43 -12.56 26.28
CA ILE A 68 33.07 -13.88 26.53
C ILE A 68 34.04 -13.82 27.72
N ASN A 69 34.09 -12.68 28.42
CA ASN A 69 34.86 -12.47 29.64
C ASN A 69 36.36 -12.81 29.50
N VAL A 70 36.97 -12.43 28.38
CA VAL A 70 38.40 -12.64 28.09
C VAL A 70 39.31 -11.58 28.73
N ARG A 71 38.83 -10.90 29.78
CA ARG A 71 39.53 -9.79 30.46
C ARG A 71 40.88 -10.19 31.06
N GLU A 72 41.09 -11.47 31.35
CA GLU A 72 42.38 -11.99 31.81
C GLU A 72 43.46 -12.01 30.70
N PHE A 73 43.05 -12.00 29.42
CA PHE A 73 43.92 -11.92 28.25
C PHE A 73 43.94 -10.52 27.64
N PHE A 74 42.85 -9.76 27.79
CA PHE A 74 42.67 -8.40 27.27
C PHE A 74 42.21 -7.43 28.38
N PRO A 75 43.11 -6.97 29.27
CA PRO A 75 42.77 -6.02 30.32
C PRO A 75 42.52 -4.62 29.77
N CYS A 76 41.52 -3.91 30.31
CA CYS A 76 41.15 -2.58 29.85
C CYS A 76 42.23 -1.50 30.10
N ARG A 77 43.21 -1.75 30.98
CA ARG A 77 44.34 -0.83 31.25
C ARG A 77 45.62 -1.62 31.58
N ALA A 78 46.74 -1.17 31.01
CA ALA A 78 48.11 -1.71 31.16
C ALA A 78 48.34 -3.13 30.57
N PRO A 79 48.69 -3.23 29.27
CA PRO A 79 49.04 -4.49 28.60
C PRO A 79 50.17 -5.26 29.29
N ARG A 80 51.06 -4.54 30.00
CA ARG A 80 52.22 -5.07 30.72
C ARG A 80 51.88 -5.96 31.93
N SER A 81 50.60 -6.09 32.29
CA SER A 81 50.12 -6.97 33.37
C SER A 81 49.92 -8.42 32.93
N VAL A 82 49.90 -8.71 31.62
CA VAL A 82 49.71 -10.07 31.07
C VAL A 82 51.08 -10.72 30.85
N THR A 83 51.41 -11.75 31.63
CA THR A 83 52.69 -12.48 31.57
C THR A 83 52.50 -14.00 31.46
N GLY A 84 53.55 -14.73 31.07
CA GLY A 84 53.52 -16.18 30.92
C GLY A 84 52.64 -16.68 29.76
N TRP A 85 51.99 -17.85 29.92
CA TRP A 85 51.17 -18.49 28.89
C TRP A 85 49.99 -17.62 28.39
N ARG A 86 49.44 -16.74 29.23
CA ARG A 86 48.36 -15.81 28.84
C ARG A 86 48.81 -14.81 27.77
N SER A 87 50.07 -14.39 27.80
CA SER A 87 50.65 -13.51 26.78
C SER A 87 50.77 -14.23 25.42
N GLN A 88 51.10 -15.53 25.44
CA GLN A 88 51.14 -16.36 24.23
C GLN A 88 49.75 -16.56 23.62
N VAL A 89 48.72 -16.81 24.45
CA VAL A 89 47.33 -16.90 24.01
C VAL A 89 46.85 -15.57 23.42
N ARG A 90 47.15 -14.45 24.07
CA ARG A 90 46.82 -13.11 23.58
C ARG A 90 47.43 -12.85 22.21
N LEU A 91 48.72 -13.14 22.03
CA LEU A 91 49.41 -13.00 20.75
C LEU A 91 48.76 -13.86 19.67
N ARG A 92 48.47 -15.14 19.97
CA ARG A 92 47.80 -16.06 19.04
C ARG A 92 46.43 -15.56 18.60
N VAL A 93 45.64 -15.00 19.52
CA VAL A 93 44.33 -14.40 19.19
C VAL A 93 44.50 -13.20 18.26
N LEU A 94 45.44 -12.29 18.56
CA LEU A 94 45.71 -11.11 17.74
C LEU A 94 46.23 -11.47 16.33
N GLU A 95 47.10 -12.48 16.22
CA GLU A 95 47.56 -13.02 14.94
C GLU A 95 46.42 -13.69 14.16
N ALA A 96 45.54 -14.45 14.84
CA ALA A 96 44.39 -15.08 14.21
C ALA A 96 43.38 -14.04 13.69
N ILE A 97 43.19 -12.93 14.41
CA ILE A 97 42.39 -11.79 13.95
C ILE A 97 43.00 -11.20 12.68
N GLY A 98 44.30 -10.89 12.68
CA GLY A 98 44.98 -10.31 11.53
C GLY A 98 45.01 -11.21 10.30
N ASN A 99 45.12 -12.53 10.48
CA ASN A 99 45.14 -13.52 9.40
C ASN A 99 43.74 -13.95 8.94
N CYS A 100 42.67 -13.43 9.55
CA CYS A 100 41.31 -13.80 9.20
C CYS A 100 40.93 -13.26 7.81
N ASN A 101 40.67 -14.17 6.87
CA ASN A 101 40.30 -13.82 5.49
C ASN A 101 38.78 -13.72 5.27
N THR A 102 37.95 -13.81 6.30
CA THR A 102 36.48 -13.77 6.17
C THR A 102 35.86 -12.44 6.60
N PHE A 103 36.64 -11.53 7.21
CA PHE A 103 36.11 -10.24 7.67
C PHE A 103 35.78 -9.30 6.50
N GLU A 104 34.49 -8.97 6.40
CA GLU A 104 33.97 -7.94 5.50
C GLU A 104 33.99 -6.56 6.20
N VAL A 105 33.81 -6.53 7.53
CA VAL A 105 33.81 -5.30 8.35
C VAL A 105 34.76 -5.43 9.54
N LEU A 106 35.66 -4.44 9.68
CA LEU A 106 36.59 -4.30 10.80
C LEU A 106 36.13 -3.15 11.71
N GLU A 107 35.60 -3.48 12.89
CA GLU A 107 35.22 -2.50 13.91
C GLU A 107 36.30 -2.43 15.00
N VAL A 108 37.06 -1.33 15.03
CA VAL A 108 38.26 -1.19 15.87
C VAL A 108 37.91 -1.19 17.36
N ARG A 109 36.74 -0.65 17.71
CA ARG A 109 36.23 -0.64 19.10
C ARG A 109 36.12 -2.05 19.68
N GLU A 110 35.75 -3.05 18.88
CA GLU A 110 35.58 -4.44 19.31
C GLU A 110 36.94 -5.13 19.58
N ILE A 111 38.02 -4.64 18.97
CA ILE A 111 39.38 -5.17 19.17
C ILE A 111 39.98 -4.65 20.49
N CYS A 112 39.74 -3.38 20.78
CA CYS A 112 40.40 -2.66 21.87
C CYS A 112 39.48 -2.30 23.06
N ASP A 113 38.23 -2.77 23.05
CA ASP A 113 37.17 -2.41 24.00
C ASP A 113 37.00 -0.88 24.18
N GLY A 114 37.23 -0.14 23.09
CA GLY A 114 37.15 1.32 23.06
C GLY A 114 38.35 2.08 23.66
N ASP A 115 39.45 1.43 24.04
CA ASP A 115 40.71 2.09 24.43
C ASP A 115 41.87 1.57 23.58
N ILE A 116 42.42 2.39 22.68
CA ILE A 116 43.55 1.99 21.80
C ILE A 116 44.80 1.61 22.61
N SER A 117 44.93 2.14 23.83
CA SER A 117 46.05 1.85 24.74
C SER A 117 45.97 0.45 25.37
N SER A 118 44.88 -0.30 25.12
CA SER A 118 44.75 -1.71 25.49
C SER A 118 45.67 -2.63 24.68
N LEU A 119 46.24 -2.14 23.57
CA LEU A 119 47.21 -2.82 22.72
C LEU A 119 48.45 -1.93 22.54
N THR A 120 49.63 -2.54 22.54
CA THR A 120 50.90 -1.86 22.23
C THR A 120 51.02 -1.59 20.73
N ALA A 121 51.87 -0.63 20.32
CA ALA A 121 52.16 -0.37 18.90
C ALA A 121 52.54 -1.64 18.11
N SER A 122 53.33 -2.54 18.70
CA SER A 122 53.71 -3.82 18.10
C SER A 122 52.53 -4.78 17.94
N GLU A 123 51.60 -4.81 18.90
CA GLU A 123 50.40 -5.64 18.82
C GLU A 123 49.43 -5.10 17.76
N TRP A 124 49.25 -3.78 17.66
CA TRP A 124 48.48 -3.15 16.58
C TRP A 124 49.06 -3.46 15.21
N GLU A 125 50.39 -3.45 15.08
CA GLU A 125 51.05 -3.83 13.84
C GLU A 125 50.76 -5.30 13.46
N ILE A 126 50.80 -6.21 14.43
CA ILE A 126 50.50 -7.64 14.21
C ILE A 126 49.07 -7.82 13.69
N VAL A 127 48.08 -7.19 14.33
CA VAL A 127 46.68 -7.29 13.94
C VAL A 127 46.44 -6.68 12.56
N LEU A 128 46.95 -5.47 12.31
CA LEU A 128 46.64 -4.72 11.10
C LEU A 128 47.40 -5.22 9.87
N ARG A 129 48.57 -5.85 10.04
CA ARG A 129 49.40 -6.31 8.94
C ARG A 129 48.68 -7.30 8.02
N GLY A 130 47.93 -8.24 8.57
CA GLY A 130 47.25 -9.25 7.76
C GLY A 130 46.08 -8.68 6.92
N PHE A 131 45.50 -7.54 7.33
CA PHE A 131 44.48 -6.85 6.55
C PHE A 131 45.02 -6.07 5.34
N MET A 132 46.33 -5.79 5.28
CA MET A 132 46.91 -5.06 4.15
C MET A 132 46.76 -5.80 2.81
N SER A 133 46.79 -7.14 2.83
CA SER A 133 46.58 -7.98 1.64
C SER A 133 45.15 -8.50 1.49
N SER A 134 44.20 -8.00 2.29
CA SER A 134 42.82 -8.49 2.25
C SER A 134 42.12 -8.10 0.95
N THR A 135 41.46 -9.08 0.33
CA THR A 135 40.61 -8.90 -0.86
C THR A 135 39.11 -8.89 -0.53
N ILE A 136 38.74 -9.14 0.73
CA ILE A 136 37.36 -9.28 1.20
C ILE A 136 36.95 -8.14 2.14
N LEU A 137 37.89 -7.52 2.84
CA LEU A 137 37.61 -6.43 3.77
C LEU A 137 37.08 -5.20 3.01
N GLN A 138 35.85 -4.79 3.30
CA GLN A 138 35.16 -3.70 2.62
C GLN A 138 35.06 -2.45 3.49
N THR A 139 34.80 -2.62 4.79
CA THR A 139 34.49 -1.50 5.68
C THR A 139 35.38 -1.48 6.92
N ILE A 140 35.88 -0.31 7.28
CA ILE A 140 36.54 -0.07 8.57
C ILE A 140 35.74 0.96 9.37
N ILE A 141 35.43 0.64 10.63
CA ILE A 141 34.68 1.49 11.55
C ILE A 141 35.52 1.77 12.80
N ILE A 142 35.71 3.05 13.10
CA ILE A 142 36.44 3.56 14.25
C ILE A 142 35.48 4.46 15.02
N ARG A 143 34.94 3.98 16.14
CA ARG A 143 33.88 4.68 16.88
C ARG A 143 34.20 4.80 18.37
N SER A 144 34.07 6.01 18.91
CA SER A 144 34.12 6.32 20.35
C SER A 144 35.36 5.73 21.06
N ILE A 145 36.54 5.96 20.48
CA ILE A 145 37.79 5.40 21.02
C ILE A 145 38.48 6.42 21.94
N ALA A 146 38.90 5.96 23.12
CA ALA A 146 39.73 6.70 24.07
C ALA A 146 41.23 6.36 23.92
N TRP A 147 42.11 7.29 24.29
CA TRP A 147 43.56 7.06 24.36
C TRP A 147 44.28 8.09 25.25
N ALA A 148 45.53 7.78 25.63
CA ALA A 148 46.43 8.69 26.34
C ALA A 148 47.03 9.74 25.38
N TRP A 149 47.05 11.01 25.80
CA TRP A 149 47.52 12.15 25.00
C TRP A 149 49.01 12.01 24.67
N GLY A 150 49.36 12.11 23.38
CA GLY A 150 50.76 12.05 22.91
C GLY A 150 51.39 10.65 22.88
N SER A 151 50.58 9.58 22.81
CA SER A 151 51.09 8.21 22.71
C SER A 151 51.55 7.85 21.28
N ASP A 152 52.73 7.24 21.15
CA ASP A 152 53.27 6.72 19.89
C ASP A 152 52.38 5.62 19.29
N ASP A 153 51.61 4.91 20.12
CA ASP A 153 50.72 3.82 19.73
C ASP A 153 49.63 4.30 18.75
N MET A 154 49.04 5.47 18.99
CA MET A 154 48.01 6.04 18.12
C MET A 154 48.57 6.50 16.78
N GLU A 155 49.75 7.09 16.79
CA GLU A 155 50.42 7.55 15.58
C GLU A 155 50.80 6.38 14.66
N SER A 156 51.30 5.29 15.25
CA SER A 156 51.57 4.03 14.54
C SER A 156 50.28 3.43 13.97
N PHE A 157 49.22 3.38 14.77
CA PHE A 157 47.91 2.87 14.35
C PHE A 157 47.38 3.62 13.11
N CYS A 158 47.39 4.96 13.11
CA CYS A 158 46.89 5.74 11.97
C CYS A 158 47.74 5.55 10.70
N LEU A 159 49.06 5.35 10.84
CA LEU A 159 49.93 5.03 9.71
C LEU A 159 49.59 3.66 9.09
N GLN A 160 49.40 2.63 9.92
CA GLN A 160 49.04 1.29 9.45
C GLN A 160 47.65 1.28 8.81
N LEU A 161 46.69 2.01 9.39
CA LEU A 161 45.38 2.20 8.79
C LEU A 161 45.49 2.82 7.39
N GLY A 162 46.32 3.86 7.22
CA GLY A 162 46.56 4.46 5.91
C GLY A 162 47.12 3.46 4.89
N ARG A 163 48.03 2.58 5.32
CA ARG A 163 48.58 1.51 4.45
C ARG A 163 47.52 0.48 4.05
N ILE A 164 46.64 0.09 4.96
CA ILE A 164 45.52 -0.81 4.65
C ILE A 164 44.63 -0.18 3.58
N LEU A 165 44.23 1.09 3.76
CA LEU A 165 43.37 1.80 2.80
C LEU A 165 44.00 1.96 1.41
N ASN A 166 45.33 1.89 1.33
CA ASN A 166 46.07 1.98 0.07
C ASN A 166 46.19 0.63 -0.66
N SER A 167 46.23 -0.49 0.06
CA SER A 167 46.61 -1.82 -0.50
C SER A 167 45.50 -2.89 -0.46
N SER A 168 44.46 -2.68 0.34
CA SER A 168 43.37 -3.64 0.55
C SER A 168 42.13 -3.36 -0.32
N SER A 169 41.12 -4.23 -0.20
CA SER A 169 39.79 -4.07 -0.82
C SER A 169 38.88 -3.03 -0.15
N VAL A 170 39.34 -2.27 0.84
CA VAL A 170 38.48 -1.38 1.63
C VAL A 170 37.90 -0.26 0.77
N THR A 171 36.57 -0.19 0.76
CA THR A 171 35.80 0.83 0.04
C THR A 171 35.20 1.87 0.97
N GLU A 172 35.01 1.57 2.26
CA GLU A 172 34.36 2.49 3.20
C GLU A 172 35.15 2.66 4.50
N LEU A 173 35.37 3.92 4.90
CA LEU A 173 35.98 4.29 6.18
C LEU A 173 35.04 5.19 6.99
N TYR A 174 34.75 4.77 8.22
CA TYR A 174 33.97 5.51 9.21
C TYR A 174 34.84 5.86 10.41
N ILE A 175 34.96 7.15 10.72
CA ILE A 175 35.63 7.65 11.93
C ILE A 175 34.65 8.54 12.69
N GLU A 176 34.21 8.07 13.86
CA GLU A 176 33.13 8.67 14.62
C GLU A 176 33.57 8.89 16.08
N ASP A 177 33.45 10.12 16.58
CA ASP A 177 33.69 10.50 17.98
C ASP A 177 35.06 10.06 18.52
N CYS A 178 36.11 10.21 17.70
CA CYS A 178 37.46 9.75 18.05
C CYS A 178 38.38 10.88 18.55
N ARG A 179 38.22 12.16 18.17
CA ARG A 179 39.18 13.24 18.53
C ARG A 179 40.64 12.99 18.07
N LEU A 180 40.84 12.49 16.86
CA LEU A 180 42.16 12.32 16.23
C LEU A 180 43.00 13.61 16.28
N SER A 181 44.30 13.48 16.50
CA SER A 181 45.26 14.59 16.41
C SER A 181 45.62 14.90 14.94
N ALA A 182 46.11 16.12 14.66
CA ALA A 182 46.60 16.46 13.32
C ALA A 182 47.72 15.50 12.85
N ARG A 183 48.58 15.05 13.77
CA ARG A 183 49.66 14.11 13.48
C ARG A 183 49.17 12.70 13.13
N CYS A 184 48.11 12.21 13.80
CA CYS A 184 47.46 10.96 13.40
C CYS A 184 46.86 11.07 11.99
N LEU A 185 46.14 12.16 11.68
CA LEU A 185 45.58 12.37 10.35
C LEU A 185 46.66 12.53 9.26
N LEU A 186 47.79 13.17 9.59
CA LEU A 186 48.97 13.22 8.72
C LEU A 186 49.51 11.80 8.45
N ASN A 187 49.61 10.95 9.47
CA ASN A 187 50.08 9.58 9.31
C ASN A 187 49.10 8.74 8.47
N LEU A 188 47.80 8.94 8.66
CA LEU A 188 46.75 8.33 7.83
C LEU A 188 46.92 8.74 6.36
N ALA A 189 47.05 10.04 6.10
CA ALA A 189 47.30 10.56 4.76
C ALA A 189 48.62 10.05 4.16
N SER A 190 49.67 9.94 4.98
CA SER A 190 50.98 9.44 4.55
C SER A 190 50.96 7.96 4.20
N GLY A 191 50.16 7.14 4.90
CA GLY A 191 49.98 5.73 4.56
C GLY A 191 49.25 5.52 3.22
N LEU A 192 48.37 6.47 2.86
CA LEU A 192 47.70 6.53 1.55
C LEU A 192 48.61 7.09 0.45
N ARG A 193 49.63 7.87 0.80
CA ARG A 193 50.53 8.52 -0.16
C ARG A 193 51.48 7.48 -0.77
N GLY A 194 51.39 7.26 -2.09
CA GLY A 194 52.44 6.55 -2.83
C GLY A 194 52.00 5.61 -3.96
N ASN A 195 50.72 5.27 -4.10
CA ASN A 195 50.20 4.47 -5.21
C ASN A 195 48.71 4.78 -5.46
N CYS A 196 48.28 4.83 -6.73
CA CYS A 196 46.92 5.18 -7.14
C CYS A 196 45.90 4.02 -6.97
N GLU A 197 46.17 3.04 -6.09
CA GLU A 197 45.43 1.78 -5.99
C GLU A 197 44.35 1.76 -4.88
N SER A 198 44.23 2.84 -4.08
CA SER A 198 43.20 2.91 -3.05
C SER A 198 41.81 2.75 -3.65
N LYS A 199 41.06 1.79 -3.10
CA LYS A 199 39.67 1.48 -3.47
C LYS A 199 38.64 2.24 -2.64
N LEU A 200 39.08 3.23 -1.87
CA LEU A 200 38.21 3.99 -0.99
C LEU A 200 37.17 4.79 -1.80
N GLU A 201 35.90 4.43 -1.64
CA GLU A 201 34.74 5.07 -2.28
C GLU A 201 33.96 5.97 -1.32
N LYS A 202 33.98 5.69 -0.01
CA LYS A 202 33.25 6.46 1.01
C LYS A 202 34.13 6.80 2.21
N LEU A 203 34.13 8.09 2.58
CA LEU A 203 34.79 8.61 3.76
C LEU A 203 33.78 9.34 4.65
N HIS A 204 33.53 8.82 5.85
CA HIS A 204 32.67 9.44 6.85
C HIS A 204 33.49 9.85 8.07
N LEU A 205 33.51 11.15 8.36
CA LEU A 205 34.21 11.74 9.49
C LEU A 205 33.23 12.52 10.37
N GLN A 206 32.85 11.95 11.52
CA GLN A 206 31.99 12.58 12.52
C GLN A 206 32.77 12.87 13.80
N ASN A 207 32.87 14.13 14.21
CA ASN A 207 33.67 14.55 15.37
C ASN A 207 35.06 13.90 15.39
N ALA A 208 35.62 13.70 14.19
CA ALA A 208 36.75 12.81 13.98
C ALA A 208 38.06 13.42 14.51
N TRP A 209 38.19 14.75 14.54
CA TRP A 209 39.36 15.46 15.05
C TRP A 209 38.96 16.65 15.92
N TRP A 210 39.92 17.21 16.66
CA TRP A 210 39.70 18.40 17.51
C TRP A 210 40.69 19.55 17.25
N ASP A 211 41.82 19.26 16.60
CA ASP A 211 42.85 20.24 16.25
C ASP A 211 42.43 21.02 14.99
N SER A 212 42.50 22.36 15.04
CA SER A 212 42.08 23.23 13.93
C SER A 212 42.91 23.07 12.67
N SER A 213 44.16 22.65 12.82
CA SER A 213 45.08 22.44 11.71
C SER A 213 44.92 21.06 11.04
N ALA A 214 44.14 20.15 11.65
CA ALA A 214 44.01 18.77 11.17
C ALA A 214 43.29 18.66 9.82
N GLY A 215 42.45 19.64 9.47
CA GLY A 215 41.72 19.65 8.20
C GLY A 215 42.62 19.65 6.96
N LYS A 216 43.85 20.16 7.05
CA LYS A 216 44.82 20.09 5.94
C LYS A 216 45.21 18.65 5.59
N HIS A 217 45.26 17.77 6.59
CA HIS A 217 45.57 16.36 6.39
C HIS A 217 44.37 15.57 5.87
N VAL A 218 43.14 15.99 6.22
CA VAL A 218 41.93 15.47 5.57
C VAL A 218 41.95 15.79 4.06
N ALA A 219 42.39 16.98 3.68
CA ALA A 219 42.59 17.33 2.28
C ALA A 219 43.62 16.41 1.59
N GLU A 220 44.70 16.03 2.28
CA GLU A 220 45.69 15.08 1.77
C GLU A 220 45.13 13.66 1.61
N VAL A 221 44.27 13.20 2.53
CA VAL A 221 43.54 11.93 2.42
C VAL A 221 42.67 11.92 1.16
N ILE A 222 41.89 12.98 0.93
CA ILE A 222 41.02 13.10 -0.26
C ILE A 222 41.85 13.08 -1.55
N ASN A 223 42.94 13.84 -1.61
CA ASN A 223 43.84 13.85 -2.78
C ASN A 223 44.49 12.48 -3.06
N SER A 224 44.57 11.60 -2.05
CA SER A 224 45.16 10.27 -2.16
C SER A 224 44.12 9.16 -2.42
N ALA A 225 42.84 9.52 -2.56
CA ALA A 225 41.73 8.60 -2.79
C ALA A 225 41.03 8.89 -4.14
N PRO A 226 41.56 8.37 -5.27
CA PRO A 226 41.07 8.71 -6.62
C PRO A 226 39.69 8.13 -6.96
N LEU A 227 39.22 7.15 -6.19
CA LEU A 227 37.90 6.51 -6.36
C LEU A 227 36.86 7.04 -5.37
N LEU A 228 37.19 8.06 -4.57
CA LEU A 228 36.29 8.58 -3.55
C LEU A 228 35.04 9.21 -4.18
N GLN A 229 33.88 8.62 -3.93
CA GLN A 229 32.58 9.04 -4.47
C GLN A 229 31.71 9.77 -3.44
N THR A 230 31.85 9.45 -2.15
CA THR A 230 31.04 10.03 -1.08
C THR A 230 31.91 10.54 0.05
N LEU A 231 31.72 11.81 0.42
CA LEU A 231 32.37 12.45 1.56
C LEU A 231 31.32 13.00 2.52
N ILE A 232 31.38 12.56 3.78
CA ILE A 232 30.49 13.02 4.86
C ILE A 232 31.36 13.63 5.95
N LEU A 233 31.15 14.92 6.23
CA LEU A 233 31.86 15.66 7.28
C LEU A 233 30.84 16.17 8.30
N GLN A 234 31.00 15.74 9.55
CA GLN A 234 30.11 16.10 10.64
C GLN A 234 30.89 16.54 11.88
N GLY A 235 30.43 17.60 12.54
CA GLY A 235 30.89 17.96 13.90
C GLY A 235 31.31 19.42 14.07
N ASP A 236 31.49 19.82 15.33
CA ASP A 236 31.84 21.20 15.74
C ASP A 236 33.37 21.45 15.79
N SER A 237 34.14 20.63 15.09
CA SER A 237 35.59 20.77 15.02
C SER A 237 35.94 22.08 14.32
N GLN A 238 36.62 22.97 15.04
CA GLN A 238 37.14 24.22 14.48
C GLN A 238 38.13 23.88 13.36
N MET A 239 38.18 24.69 12.30
CA MET A 239 39.20 24.63 11.26
C MET A 239 39.67 26.05 10.98
N ASP A 240 40.98 26.23 10.80
CA ASP A 240 41.52 27.51 10.36
C ASP A 240 41.29 27.75 8.85
N ASP A 241 41.38 29.00 8.42
CA ASP A 241 41.13 29.40 7.03
C ASP A 241 42.10 28.73 6.04
N GLU A 242 43.34 28.44 6.47
CA GLU A 242 44.33 27.73 5.66
C GLU A 242 43.88 26.30 5.38
N ALA A 243 43.46 25.57 6.42
CA ALA A 243 42.94 24.21 6.31
C ALA A 243 41.65 24.15 5.48
N VAL A 244 40.74 25.12 5.62
CA VAL A 244 39.54 25.25 4.76
C VAL A 244 39.95 25.48 3.30
N GLY A 245 40.96 26.33 3.06
CA GLY A 245 41.51 26.56 1.72
C GLY A 245 42.09 25.30 1.09
N MET A 246 42.89 24.53 1.84
CA MET A 246 43.46 23.27 1.36
C MET A 246 42.39 22.21 1.07
N LEU A 247 41.40 22.08 1.97
CA LEU A 247 40.27 21.18 1.77
C LEU A 247 39.46 21.55 0.52
N SER A 248 39.21 22.85 0.31
CA SER A 248 38.54 23.36 -0.89
C SER A 248 39.29 22.97 -2.17
N GLN A 249 40.62 23.09 -2.18
CA GLN A 249 41.45 22.69 -3.32
C GLN A 249 41.44 21.18 -3.57
N ALA A 250 41.40 20.37 -2.51
CA ALA A 250 41.26 18.92 -2.66
C ALA A 250 39.91 18.54 -3.27
N LEU A 251 38.83 19.21 -2.84
CA LEU A 251 37.51 19.02 -3.43
C LEU A 251 37.50 19.44 -4.91
N ILE A 252 38.07 20.59 -5.27
CA ILE A 252 38.15 21.04 -6.68
C ILE A 252 38.86 20.03 -7.57
N LYS A 253 39.95 19.41 -7.07
CA LYS A 253 40.75 18.43 -7.82
C LYS A 253 40.10 17.06 -7.95
N SER A 254 39.18 16.72 -7.04
CA SER A 254 38.54 15.40 -7.06
C SER A 254 37.53 15.30 -8.19
N SER A 255 37.81 14.46 -9.19
CA SER A 255 36.88 14.21 -10.31
C SER A 255 35.91 13.05 -10.05
N SER A 256 36.14 12.26 -9.01
CA SER A 256 35.35 11.08 -8.65
C SER A 256 34.20 11.40 -7.70
N LEU A 257 34.31 12.47 -6.91
CA LEU A 257 33.38 12.77 -5.83
C LEU A 257 32.01 13.15 -6.38
N LYS A 258 30.99 12.34 -6.05
CA LYS A 258 29.60 12.50 -6.51
C LYS A 258 28.68 13.08 -5.45
N GLN A 259 28.96 12.80 -4.18
CA GLN A 259 28.14 13.24 -3.05
C GLN A 259 28.99 13.90 -1.96
N LEU A 260 28.54 15.07 -1.51
CA LEU A 260 29.11 15.80 -0.38
C LEU A 260 28.01 16.04 0.66
N GLU A 261 28.27 15.65 1.90
CA GLU A 261 27.39 15.88 3.04
C GLU A 261 28.13 16.66 4.14
N LEU A 262 27.55 17.78 4.57
CA LEU A 262 28.08 18.65 5.60
C LEU A 262 27.07 18.81 6.74
N ASN A 263 27.42 18.31 7.92
CA ASN A 263 26.52 18.26 9.08
C ASN A 263 27.09 19.04 10.27
N SER A 264 26.43 20.13 10.66
CA SER A 264 26.75 20.96 11.83
C SER A 264 28.18 21.51 11.83
N VAL A 265 28.72 21.84 10.65
CA VAL A 265 30.08 22.37 10.47
C VAL A 265 30.08 23.90 10.31
N LYS A 266 30.74 24.61 11.23
CA LYS A 266 30.82 26.10 11.21
C LYS A 266 31.56 26.66 9.99
N TRP A 267 32.52 25.92 9.45
CA TRP A 267 33.30 26.31 8.26
C TRP A 267 32.66 25.87 6.93
N GLY A 268 31.50 25.21 6.97
CA GLY A 268 30.84 24.66 5.78
C GLY A 268 30.54 25.70 4.71
N ALA A 269 30.01 26.86 5.08
CA ALA A 269 29.71 27.94 4.14
C ALA A 269 30.96 28.44 3.38
N ALA A 270 32.10 28.57 4.08
CA ALA A 270 33.38 28.99 3.49
C ALA A 270 33.92 27.95 2.49
N LEU A 271 33.80 26.66 2.86
CA LEU A 271 34.19 25.55 2.03
C LEU A 271 33.37 25.52 0.72
N LEU A 272 32.04 25.59 0.81
CA LEU A 272 31.14 25.55 -0.36
C LEU A 272 31.43 26.71 -1.32
N LEU A 273 31.60 27.92 -0.79
CA LEU A 273 31.89 29.11 -1.59
C LEU A 273 33.22 28.99 -2.36
N THR A 274 34.22 28.36 -1.76
CA THR A 274 35.56 28.24 -2.37
C THR A 274 35.65 27.02 -3.29
N ALA A 275 35.10 25.87 -2.87
CA ALA A 275 35.24 24.60 -3.55
C ALA A 275 34.28 24.42 -4.72
N LEU A 276 33.10 25.05 -4.68
CA LEU A 276 32.02 24.74 -5.61
C LEU A 276 31.45 25.95 -6.34
N ALA A 277 31.44 27.13 -5.72
CA ALA A 277 30.69 28.28 -6.23
C ALA A 277 31.44 29.10 -7.31
N ARG A 278 32.77 28.97 -7.40
CA ARG A 278 33.63 29.69 -8.37
C ARG A 278 33.66 29.01 -9.74
N ASP A 279 34.13 29.71 -10.77
CA ASP A 279 34.22 29.21 -12.16
C ASP A 279 35.02 27.90 -12.32
N ASN A 280 35.94 27.62 -11.39
CA ASN A 280 36.73 26.39 -11.32
C ASN A 280 36.21 25.42 -10.26
N GLY A 281 34.95 25.53 -9.85
CA GLY A 281 34.34 24.69 -8.82
C GLY A 281 34.23 23.23 -9.25
N ASN A 282 34.13 22.33 -8.28
CA ASN A 282 33.99 20.91 -8.59
C ASN A 282 32.63 20.61 -9.27
N LEU A 283 32.68 20.20 -10.53
CA LEU A 283 31.50 19.84 -11.34
C LEU A 283 31.10 18.36 -11.23
N SER A 284 31.89 17.52 -10.57
CA SER A 284 31.60 16.09 -10.40
C SER A 284 30.56 15.83 -9.32
N ILE A 285 30.38 16.76 -8.37
CA ILE A 285 29.42 16.62 -7.26
C ILE A 285 28.01 16.84 -7.79
N GLU A 286 27.23 15.77 -7.78
CA GLU A 286 25.85 15.76 -8.27
C GLU A 286 24.84 15.88 -7.13
N ARG A 287 25.24 15.53 -5.88
CA ARG A 287 24.36 15.51 -4.70
C ARG A 287 25.01 16.27 -3.55
N LEU A 288 24.32 17.27 -3.02
CA LEU A 288 24.78 18.09 -1.89
C LEU A 288 23.76 18.05 -0.76
N HIS A 289 24.18 17.57 0.40
CA HIS A 289 23.36 17.48 1.61
C HIS A 289 23.93 18.38 2.70
N LEU A 290 23.15 19.32 3.21
CA LEU A 290 23.58 20.28 4.23
C LEU A 290 22.65 20.18 5.43
N ARG A 291 23.19 19.97 6.62
CA ARG A 291 22.41 19.89 7.86
C ARG A 291 22.95 20.81 8.93
N GLY A 292 22.14 21.71 9.47
CA GLY A 292 22.52 22.58 10.59
C GLY A 292 23.80 23.40 10.33
N VAL A 293 24.04 23.78 9.07
CA VAL A 293 25.14 24.66 8.67
C VAL A 293 24.67 26.10 8.82
N ASP A 294 25.42 26.92 9.54
CA ASP A 294 25.16 28.36 9.62
C ASP A 294 25.60 29.04 8.32
N MET A 295 24.66 29.70 7.66
CA MET A 295 24.83 30.33 6.35
C MET A 295 24.59 31.84 6.41
N ASP A 296 24.51 32.44 7.60
CA ASP A 296 24.16 33.86 7.77
C ASP A 296 25.09 34.78 6.97
N GLY A 297 24.50 35.53 6.02
CA GLY A 297 25.22 36.46 5.14
C GLY A 297 26.08 35.79 4.05
N ARG A 298 25.97 34.46 3.86
CA ARG A 298 26.70 33.68 2.85
C ARG A 298 25.79 32.85 1.94
N GLY A 299 24.48 33.10 1.95
CA GLY A 299 23.49 32.43 1.09
C GLY A 299 23.79 32.50 -0.43
N ASP A 300 24.56 33.51 -0.85
CA ASP A 300 25.11 33.69 -2.20
C ASP A 300 25.74 32.43 -2.79
N CYS A 301 26.40 31.60 -1.97
CA CYS A 301 27.06 30.40 -2.50
C CYS A 301 26.05 29.35 -3.00
N LEU A 302 24.91 29.17 -2.31
CA LEU A 302 23.86 28.24 -2.75
C LEU A 302 23.25 28.67 -4.09
N ARG A 303 23.20 29.98 -4.36
CA ARG A 303 22.73 30.54 -5.63
C ARG A 303 23.64 30.15 -6.79
N GLN A 304 24.95 30.30 -6.62
CA GLN A 304 25.93 29.90 -7.64
C GLN A 304 25.91 28.38 -7.87
N LEU A 305 25.73 27.61 -6.80
CA LEU A 305 25.64 26.14 -6.86
C LEU A 305 24.46 25.64 -7.68
N LEU A 306 23.29 26.25 -7.57
CA LEU A 306 22.11 25.83 -8.33
C LEU A 306 22.20 26.12 -9.83
N THR A 307 23.15 26.95 -10.26
CA THR A 307 23.47 27.17 -11.67
C THR A 307 24.49 26.17 -12.23
N SER A 308 24.93 25.20 -11.42
CA SER A 308 25.89 24.14 -11.79
C SER A 308 25.22 22.79 -12.10
N TYR A 309 26.00 21.72 -12.28
CA TYR A 309 25.55 20.36 -12.63
C TYR A 309 24.86 19.57 -11.51
N LEU A 310 24.49 20.23 -10.41
CA LEU A 310 23.86 19.58 -9.26
C LEU A 310 22.51 18.96 -9.67
N LYS A 311 22.29 17.68 -9.35
CA LYS A 311 21.03 16.96 -9.56
C LYS A 311 20.13 17.00 -8.33
N GLU A 312 20.73 16.95 -7.14
CA GLU A 312 20.01 16.86 -5.87
C GLU A 312 20.59 17.84 -4.83
N LEU A 313 19.73 18.66 -4.24
CA LEU A 313 20.06 19.52 -3.11
C LEU A 313 19.16 19.15 -1.92
N ARG A 314 19.76 18.81 -0.77
CA ARG A 314 19.00 18.62 0.48
C ARG A 314 19.47 19.57 1.55
N LEU A 315 18.54 20.34 2.09
CA LEU A 315 18.78 21.37 3.08
C LEU A 315 18.00 21.01 4.36
N TYR A 316 18.71 20.73 5.45
CA TYR A 316 18.13 20.31 6.72
C TYR A 316 18.46 21.34 7.80
N TRP A 317 17.46 21.95 8.41
CA TRP A 317 17.66 22.83 9.57
C TRP A 317 18.68 23.95 9.32
N LEU A 318 18.67 24.54 8.13
CA LEU A 318 19.58 25.64 7.78
C LEU A 318 19.06 26.97 8.32
N GLN A 319 19.98 27.76 8.86
CA GLN A 319 19.71 29.13 9.30
C GLN A 319 20.20 30.11 8.22
N MET A 320 19.25 30.81 7.59
CA MET A 320 19.49 31.84 6.57
C MET A 320 18.45 32.95 6.75
N ARG A 321 18.73 34.14 6.20
CA ARG A 321 17.77 35.25 6.21
C ARG A 321 16.64 35.00 5.20
N PRO A 322 15.41 35.48 5.46
CA PRO A 322 14.31 35.34 4.51
C PRO A 322 14.64 35.86 3.10
N GLU A 323 15.44 36.92 3.00
CA GLU A 323 15.89 37.48 1.72
C GLU A 323 16.81 36.51 0.96
N ASP A 324 17.65 35.75 1.68
CA ASP A 324 18.52 34.75 1.07
C ASP A 324 17.70 33.55 0.55
N TRP A 325 16.67 33.13 1.29
CA TRP A 325 15.71 32.11 0.85
C TRP A 325 14.89 32.56 -0.36
N GLN A 326 14.46 33.82 -0.39
CA GLN A 326 13.76 34.40 -1.53
C GLN A 326 14.64 34.33 -2.80
N GLN A 327 15.87 34.81 -2.71
CA GLN A 327 16.78 34.82 -3.85
C GLN A 327 17.18 33.40 -4.28
N LEU A 328 17.33 32.46 -3.33
CA LEU A 328 17.50 31.05 -3.66
C LEU A 328 16.31 30.55 -4.48
N GLY A 329 15.09 30.89 -4.07
CA GLY A 329 13.88 30.54 -4.79
C GLY A 329 13.79 31.10 -6.21
N GLU A 330 14.24 32.35 -6.42
CA GLU A 330 14.32 32.96 -7.75
C GLU A 330 15.30 32.19 -8.66
N VAL A 331 16.45 31.75 -8.13
CA VAL A 331 17.40 30.94 -8.90
C VAL A 331 16.84 29.56 -9.23
N ILE A 332 16.14 28.92 -8.29
CA ILE A 332 15.45 27.65 -8.53
C ILE A 332 14.46 27.79 -9.70
N ARG A 333 13.62 28.82 -9.63
CA ARG A 333 12.63 29.14 -10.66
C ARG A 333 13.29 29.34 -12.04
N ASP A 334 14.34 30.16 -12.11
CA ASP A 334 14.83 30.66 -13.39
C ASP A 334 15.93 29.77 -13.99
N LYS A 335 16.77 29.13 -13.16
CA LYS A 335 18.05 28.56 -13.61
C LYS A 335 18.40 27.18 -13.03
N ALA A 336 17.64 26.62 -12.08
CA ALA A 336 18.02 25.32 -11.53
C ALA A 336 17.98 24.20 -12.58
N ILE A 337 19.05 23.41 -12.57
CA ILE A 337 19.18 22.14 -13.29
C ILE A 337 18.76 20.96 -12.38
N ALA A 338 18.87 21.15 -11.05
CA ALA A 338 18.54 20.14 -10.06
C ALA A 338 17.11 19.63 -10.24
N THR A 339 16.97 18.31 -10.33
CA THR A 339 15.68 17.62 -10.48
C THR A 339 14.98 17.45 -9.14
N THR A 340 15.71 17.56 -8.03
CA THR A 340 15.18 17.35 -6.68
C THR A 340 15.79 18.35 -5.71
N ILE A 341 14.94 19.17 -5.09
CA ILE A 341 15.35 20.11 -4.05
C ILE A 341 14.49 19.84 -2.81
N TYR A 342 15.10 19.23 -1.80
CA TYR A 342 14.43 18.91 -0.55
C TYR A 342 14.85 19.90 0.53
N VAL A 343 13.87 20.47 1.25
CA VAL A 343 14.11 21.41 2.34
C VAL A 343 13.30 21.02 3.57
N GLU A 344 14.00 20.78 4.68
CA GLU A 344 13.41 20.49 5.98
C GLU A 344 13.55 21.69 6.93
N PHE A 345 12.41 22.22 7.38
CA PHE A 345 12.34 23.32 8.34
C PHE A 345 11.95 22.80 9.73
N PRO A 346 12.76 23.06 10.77
CA PRO A 346 12.33 22.91 12.14
C PRO A 346 11.56 24.18 12.55
N LEU A 347 10.38 24.02 13.14
CA LEU A 347 9.56 25.11 13.68
C LEU A 347 9.47 24.92 15.20
N GLY A 348 9.98 25.85 16.00
CA GLY A 348 9.76 25.77 17.45
C GLY A 348 10.46 26.74 18.42
N TYR A 349 11.30 27.69 17.99
CA TYR A 349 11.91 28.68 18.91
C TYR A 349 11.69 30.15 18.50
N ASP A 350 11.67 30.46 17.20
CA ASP A 350 11.28 31.77 16.64
C ASP A 350 10.44 31.56 15.35
N ASP A 351 9.21 31.06 15.55
CA ASP A 351 8.30 30.63 14.49
C ASP A 351 8.09 31.71 13.41
N ASN A 352 8.18 32.99 13.76
CA ASN A 352 7.91 34.10 12.82
C ASN A 352 9.08 34.35 11.86
N TYR A 353 10.32 34.15 12.29
CA TYR A 353 11.49 34.28 11.43
C TYR A 353 11.65 33.06 10.51
N GLU A 354 11.46 31.86 11.06
CA GLU A 354 11.49 30.60 10.31
C GLU A 354 10.36 30.55 9.28
N TRP A 355 9.16 31.04 9.63
CA TRP A 355 8.06 31.10 8.68
C TRP A 355 8.30 32.04 7.50
N LYS A 356 8.80 33.26 7.75
CA LYS A 356 9.13 34.21 6.67
C LYS A 356 10.08 33.58 5.65
N SER A 357 10.98 32.72 6.11
CA SER A 357 11.92 31.97 5.27
C SER A 357 11.21 30.93 4.39
N ILE A 358 10.30 30.13 4.98
CA ILE A 358 9.47 29.16 4.24
C ILE A 358 8.64 29.87 3.17
N GLU A 359 7.95 30.94 3.55
CA GLU A 359 7.09 31.70 2.65
C GLU A 359 7.89 32.38 1.53
N ALA A 360 9.03 32.98 1.87
CA ALA A 360 9.94 33.58 0.90
C ALA A 360 10.39 32.57 -0.16
N LEU A 361 10.82 31.37 0.26
CA LEU A 361 11.22 30.31 -0.66
C LEU A 361 10.04 29.84 -1.53
N ALA A 362 8.91 29.48 -0.92
CA ALA A 362 7.76 28.92 -1.63
C ALA A 362 7.17 29.91 -2.65
N CYS A 363 7.09 31.20 -2.30
CA CYS A 363 6.59 32.23 -3.21
C CYS A 363 7.57 32.53 -4.34
N ALA A 364 8.87 32.65 -4.05
CA ALA A 364 9.87 33.01 -5.06
C ALA A 364 10.11 31.92 -6.11
N THR A 365 9.95 30.65 -5.72
CA THR A 365 10.10 29.48 -6.60
C THR A 365 8.93 29.28 -7.57
N THR A 366 7.79 29.94 -7.35
CA THR A 366 6.56 29.70 -8.12
C THR A 366 6.74 30.12 -9.60
N SER A 367 6.46 29.20 -10.53
CA SER A 367 6.55 29.41 -11.98
C SER A 367 5.32 28.84 -12.69
N ASP A 368 4.88 29.49 -13.78
CA ASP A 368 3.87 28.94 -14.70
C ASP A 368 4.49 28.14 -15.86
N VAL A 369 5.82 28.16 -16.01
CA VAL A 369 6.52 27.65 -17.19
C VAL A 369 7.31 26.37 -16.91
N LYS A 370 7.79 26.18 -15.68
CA LYS A 370 8.60 25.01 -15.28
C LYS A 370 7.83 24.13 -14.30
N ASP A 371 8.06 22.82 -14.40
CA ASP A 371 7.55 21.86 -13.43
C ASP A 371 8.14 22.12 -12.04
N PRO A 372 7.35 21.94 -10.96
CA PRO A 372 7.85 22.06 -9.60
C PRO A 372 8.86 20.95 -9.30
N THR A 373 9.91 21.28 -8.56
CA THR A 373 10.96 20.34 -8.12
C THR A 373 11.24 20.42 -6.62
N VAL A 374 10.49 21.25 -5.88
CA VAL A 374 10.72 21.51 -4.46
C VAL A 374 9.87 20.56 -3.62
N GLU A 375 10.56 19.84 -2.72
CA GLU A 375 9.97 19.04 -1.66
C GLU A 375 10.17 19.75 -0.32
N LEU A 376 9.09 20.00 0.41
CA LEU A 376 9.13 20.67 1.70
C LEU A 376 8.71 19.72 2.82
N ASP A 377 9.51 19.66 3.87
CA ASP A 377 9.22 18.91 5.09
C ASP A 377 9.21 19.85 6.30
N LEU A 378 8.07 19.98 6.96
CA LEU A 378 7.86 20.92 8.05
C LEU A 378 7.76 20.14 9.37
N LYS A 379 8.78 20.28 10.24
CA LYS A 379 8.86 19.63 11.56
C LYS A 379 8.45 20.59 12.66
N ILE A 380 7.26 20.40 13.23
CA ILE A 380 6.69 21.30 14.24
C ILE A 380 6.95 20.76 15.64
N TRP A 381 7.75 21.48 16.43
CA TRP A 381 8.20 21.09 17.78
C TRP A 381 7.52 21.85 18.92
N SER A 382 7.04 23.07 18.67
CA SER A 382 6.20 23.86 19.58
C SER A 382 5.43 24.96 18.85
N GLY A 383 4.33 25.45 19.44
CA GLY A 383 3.56 26.60 18.93
C GLY A 383 2.30 26.25 18.13
N LEU A 384 1.20 26.98 18.37
CA LEU A 384 0.03 26.99 17.48
C LEU A 384 0.31 27.74 16.17
N ASP A 385 1.17 28.75 16.22
CA ASP A 385 1.42 29.66 15.09
C ASP A 385 2.13 28.93 13.94
N GLY A 386 3.24 28.22 14.19
CA GLY A 386 3.91 27.42 13.17
C GLY A 386 3.00 26.35 12.53
N TYR A 387 2.09 25.78 13.31
CA TYR A 387 1.09 24.83 12.83
C TYR A 387 0.04 25.48 11.93
N GLU A 388 -0.52 26.62 12.35
CA GLU A 388 -1.49 27.37 11.56
C GLU A 388 -0.90 27.86 10.24
N LEU A 389 0.33 28.38 10.29
CA LEU A 389 1.06 28.88 9.13
C LEU A 389 1.32 27.75 8.14
N SER A 390 1.78 26.58 8.61
CA SER A 390 1.97 25.38 7.76
C SER A 390 0.69 24.98 7.02
N LEU A 391 -0.47 25.01 7.70
CA LEU A 391 -1.76 24.74 7.07
C LEU A 391 -2.20 25.86 6.11
N ASN A 392 -1.81 27.11 6.36
CA ASN A 392 -2.04 28.21 5.43
C ASN A 392 -1.31 27.98 4.10
N LEU A 393 -0.02 27.63 4.14
CA LEU A 393 0.73 27.27 2.94
C LEU A 393 0.09 26.09 2.21
N LEU A 394 -0.31 25.03 2.92
CA LEU A 394 -1.05 23.93 2.32
C LEU A 394 -2.30 24.42 1.57
N GLY A 395 -3.12 25.27 2.19
CA GLY A 395 -4.30 25.84 1.54
C GLY A 395 -3.95 26.62 0.27
N ARG A 396 -2.88 27.43 0.29
CA ARG A 396 -2.41 28.20 -0.88
C ARG A 396 -1.90 27.29 -2.00
N VAL A 397 -1.13 26.25 -1.66
CA VAL A 397 -0.65 25.24 -2.62
C VAL A 397 -1.83 24.49 -3.26
N LEU A 398 -2.81 24.06 -2.46
CA LEU A 398 -4.01 23.37 -2.97
C LEU A 398 -4.88 24.27 -3.87
N ARG A 399 -4.91 25.59 -3.62
CA ARG A 399 -5.58 26.56 -4.50
C ARG A 399 -4.77 26.90 -5.76
N GLY A 400 -3.53 26.42 -5.88
CA GLY A 400 -2.62 26.74 -6.99
C GLY A 400 -2.07 28.17 -6.93
N GLU A 401 -2.11 28.81 -5.76
CA GLU A 401 -1.50 30.14 -5.53
C GLU A 401 0.02 30.02 -5.39
N VAL A 402 0.49 28.84 -4.94
CA VAL A 402 1.91 28.46 -4.89
C VAL A 402 2.07 27.22 -5.78
N LYS A 403 2.88 27.34 -6.84
CA LYS A 403 3.05 26.29 -7.87
C LYS A 403 4.45 25.70 -7.92
N SER A 404 5.21 25.83 -6.85
CA SER A 404 6.59 25.35 -6.76
C SER A 404 6.75 24.07 -5.96
N VAL A 405 5.77 23.74 -5.12
CA VAL A 405 5.85 22.64 -4.16
C VAL A 405 5.26 21.38 -4.77
N GLU A 406 6.12 20.42 -5.11
CA GLU A 406 5.73 19.11 -5.64
C GLU A 406 5.36 18.14 -4.52
N SER A 407 6.06 18.22 -3.39
CA SER A 407 5.85 17.39 -2.21
C SER A 407 5.80 18.26 -0.96
N LEU A 408 4.81 18.04 -0.10
CA LEU A 408 4.69 18.71 1.19
C LEU A 408 4.42 17.68 2.29
N HIS A 409 5.30 17.62 3.28
CA HIS A 409 5.11 16.84 4.50
C HIS A 409 5.00 17.77 5.70
N ILE A 410 4.01 17.53 6.56
CA ILE A 410 3.81 18.28 7.79
C ILE A 410 3.80 17.29 8.95
N GLU A 411 4.81 17.36 9.81
CA GLU A 411 4.95 16.51 10.99
C GLU A 411 4.85 17.34 12.26
N ARG A 412 4.05 16.87 13.23
CA ARG A 412 3.90 17.51 14.52
C ARG A 412 4.45 16.61 15.62
N HIS A 413 5.61 16.98 16.16
CA HIS A 413 6.26 16.28 17.26
C HIS A 413 5.63 16.65 18.61
N SER A 414 5.40 15.66 19.47
CA SER A 414 5.09 15.88 20.88
C SER A 414 6.36 15.81 21.72
N ARG A 415 6.61 16.84 22.53
CA ARG A 415 7.75 16.85 23.47
C ARG A 415 7.53 15.92 24.67
N GLN A 416 6.28 15.58 25.03
CA GLN A 416 5.93 14.72 26.16
C GLN A 416 4.61 13.94 25.91
N TRP A 417 4.53 12.70 26.42
CA TRP A 417 3.26 11.97 26.55
C TRP A 417 2.33 12.73 27.51
N GLY A 418 1.25 13.31 27.00
CA GLY A 418 0.18 13.90 27.82
C GLY A 418 -0.11 15.40 27.60
N ASP A 419 0.68 16.11 26.78
CA ASP A 419 0.32 17.49 26.41
C ASP A 419 -0.90 17.48 25.49
N ARG A 420 -1.99 18.13 25.94
CA ARG A 420 -3.12 18.46 25.07
C ARG A 420 -2.68 19.57 24.15
N PHE A 421 -2.32 19.22 22.92
CA PHE A 421 -2.16 20.21 21.87
C PHE A 421 -3.44 21.04 21.76
N GLU A 422 -3.31 22.37 21.81
CA GLU A 422 -4.40 23.24 21.42
C GLU A 422 -4.75 22.93 19.96
N SER A 423 -6.03 22.64 19.71
CA SER A 423 -6.56 22.43 18.37
C SER A 423 -6.94 23.77 17.77
N ILE A 424 -6.68 23.96 16.48
CA ILE A 424 -7.17 25.14 15.76
C ILE A 424 -8.68 25.05 15.71
N ASN A 425 -9.38 26.14 16.02
CA ASN A 425 -10.83 26.20 15.94
C ASN A 425 -11.32 25.81 14.53
N GLU A 426 -12.42 25.05 14.45
CA GLU A 426 -13.06 24.58 13.22
C GLU A 426 -13.31 25.69 12.20
N ASP A 427 -13.81 26.85 12.64
CA ASP A 427 -14.06 28.01 11.76
C ASP A 427 -12.77 28.51 11.10
N ARG A 428 -11.65 28.42 11.82
CA ARG A 428 -10.34 28.88 11.36
C ARG A 428 -9.72 27.86 10.40
N LEU A 429 -9.82 26.55 10.68
CA LEU A 429 -9.44 25.48 9.74
C LEU A 429 -10.24 25.59 8.43
N LYS A 430 -11.55 25.82 8.53
CA LYS A 430 -12.42 26.00 7.37
C LYS A 430 -12.04 27.24 6.55
N SER A 431 -11.63 28.33 7.20
CA SER A 431 -11.13 29.53 6.53
C SER A 431 -9.80 29.26 5.80
N ILE A 432 -8.85 28.62 6.49
CA ILE A 432 -7.50 28.32 5.97
C ILE A 432 -7.56 27.39 4.74
N LEU A 433 -8.30 26.30 4.86
CA LEU A 433 -8.45 25.29 3.81
C LEU A 433 -9.61 25.59 2.85
N SER A 434 -10.26 26.75 2.97
CA SER A 434 -11.26 27.19 2.00
C SER A 434 -10.65 27.22 0.60
N MET A 435 -11.36 26.64 -0.37
CA MET A 435 -10.90 26.65 -1.76
C MET A 435 -11.24 27.97 -2.49
N ASN A 436 -11.98 28.90 -1.87
CA ASN A 436 -12.33 30.21 -2.44
C ASN A 436 -12.92 30.17 -3.86
N GLY A 437 -13.65 29.10 -4.19
CA GLY A 437 -14.23 28.88 -5.53
C GLY A 437 -13.32 28.13 -6.51
N ASN A 438 -12.06 27.88 -6.18
CA ASN A 438 -11.17 26.99 -6.94
C ASN A 438 -11.57 25.53 -6.74
N THR A 439 -11.36 24.70 -7.75
CA THR A 439 -11.64 23.25 -7.69
C THR A 439 -10.42 22.44 -7.23
N GLY A 440 -9.25 23.08 -7.10
CA GLY A 440 -7.98 22.44 -6.78
C GLY A 440 -7.26 21.85 -8.01
N GLU A 441 -7.83 22.01 -9.21
CA GLU A 441 -7.25 21.61 -10.49
C GLU A 441 -5.97 22.37 -10.85
N THR A 442 -5.77 23.55 -10.27
CA THR A 442 -4.61 24.42 -10.48
C THR A 442 -3.43 24.10 -9.57
N SER A 443 -3.63 23.24 -8.56
CA SER A 443 -2.55 22.78 -7.69
C SER A 443 -1.56 21.92 -8.48
N VAL A 444 -0.28 22.01 -8.14
CA VAL A 444 0.78 21.17 -8.71
C VAL A 444 1.29 20.10 -7.73
N LEU A 445 0.73 20.06 -6.51
CA LEU A 445 1.18 19.17 -5.44
C LEU A 445 0.91 17.71 -5.81
N LYS A 446 1.96 16.90 -5.90
CA LYS A 446 1.87 15.47 -6.23
C LYS A 446 1.86 14.58 -5.00
N ARG A 447 2.55 14.99 -3.92
CA ARG A 447 2.66 14.23 -2.67
C ARG A 447 2.31 15.11 -1.47
N LEU A 448 1.46 14.61 -0.59
CA LEU A 448 1.08 15.27 0.65
C LEU A 448 1.21 14.28 1.80
N GLY A 449 1.84 14.68 2.90
CA GLY A 449 2.01 13.81 4.07
C GLY A 449 1.71 14.50 5.39
N PHE A 450 1.14 13.73 6.32
CA PHE A 450 0.88 14.12 7.70
C PHE A 450 1.34 13.04 8.67
N SER A 451 2.01 13.47 9.75
CA SER A 451 2.45 12.57 10.83
C SER A 451 2.10 13.18 12.19
N GLY A 452 1.19 12.55 12.95
CA GLY A 452 0.76 13.00 14.29
C GLY A 452 -0.77 13.17 14.42
N HIS A 453 -1.22 14.18 15.18
CA HIS A 453 -2.66 14.41 15.44
C HIS A 453 -3.29 15.36 14.39
N TYR A 454 -3.79 14.80 13.28
CA TYR A 454 -4.32 15.58 12.14
C TYR A 454 -5.78 15.27 11.74
N LYS A 455 -6.52 14.47 12.52
CA LYS A 455 -7.92 14.10 12.18
C LYS A 455 -8.83 15.30 11.90
N ASP A 456 -8.71 16.36 12.72
CA ASP A 456 -9.53 17.57 12.59
C ASP A 456 -9.21 18.30 11.27
N VAL A 457 -7.94 18.26 10.82
CA VAL A 457 -7.51 18.82 9.54
C VAL A 457 -8.06 17.99 8.37
N LEU A 458 -7.99 16.66 8.48
CA LEU A 458 -8.45 15.75 7.42
C LEU A 458 -9.94 15.94 7.11
N LYS A 459 -10.77 16.22 8.12
CA LYS A 459 -12.20 16.56 7.97
C LYS A 459 -12.44 17.71 6.97
N TYR A 460 -11.54 18.71 6.93
CA TYR A 460 -11.65 19.85 6.03
C TYR A 460 -10.82 19.68 4.75
N LEU A 461 -9.71 18.96 4.82
CA LEU A 461 -8.83 18.70 3.68
C LEU A 461 -9.47 17.77 2.65
N LEU A 462 -10.07 16.66 3.08
CA LEU A 462 -10.62 15.64 2.17
C LEU A 462 -11.68 16.23 1.21
N PRO A 463 -12.61 17.10 1.64
CA PRO A 463 -13.48 17.84 0.73
C PRO A 463 -12.74 18.67 -0.33
N CYS A 464 -11.62 19.29 0.02
CA CYS A 464 -10.82 20.12 -0.90
C CYS A 464 -10.14 19.31 -2.00
N LEU A 465 -9.85 18.04 -1.73
CA LEU A 465 -9.21 17.13 -2.69
C LEU A 465 -10.19 16.56 -3.73
N ARG A 466 -11.50 16.81 -3.62
CA ARG A 466 -12.51 16.20 -4.52
C ARG A 466 -12.33 16.57 -5.98
N GLY A 467 -11.93 17.82 -6.28
CA GLY A 467 -11.65 18.31 -7.63
C GLY A 467 -10.15 18.36 -7.97
N ASN A 468 -9.28 17.94 -7.05
CA ASN A 468 -7.85 18.02 -7.27
C ASN A 468 -7.37 16.96 -8.29
N THR A 469 -6.58 17.42 -9.27
CA THR A 469 -6.10 16.62 -10.42
C THR A 469 -4.59 16.38 -10.40
N SER A 470 -3.88 16.82 -9.36
CA SER A 470 -2.42 16.72 -9.25
C SER A 470 -1.94 15.76 -8.15
N LEU A 471 -2.65 15.67 -7.02
CA LEU A 471 -2.24 14.88 -5.87
C LEU A 471 -2.43 13.39 -6.17
N THR A 472 -1.32 12.67 -6.21
CA THR A 472 -1.28 11.23 -6.52
C THR A 472 -0.96 10.38 -5.30
N HIS A 473 -0.25 10.94 -4.31
CA HIS A 473 0.16 10.22 -3.11
C HIS A 473 -0.24 10.98 -1.84
N LEU A 474 -0.91 10.29 -0.92
CA LEU A 474 -1.27 10.80 0.40
C LEU A 474 -0.67 9.92 1.49
N ASP A 475 0.25 10.46 2.28
CA ASP A 475 0.91 9.76 3.39
C ASP A 475 0.25 10.14 4.72
N LEU A 476 -0.34 9.17 5.41
CA LEU A 476 -0.99 9.32 6.71
C LEU A 476 -0.35 8.44 7.78
N ARG A 477 0.89 7.98 7.56
CA ARG A 477 1.61 7.14 8.53
C ARG A 477 1.70 7.84 9.88
N TYR A 478 1.66 7.05 10.95
CA TYR A 478 1.73 7.55 12.33
C TYR A 478 0.66 8.59 12.71
N SER A 479 -0.45 8.65 11.97
CA SER A 479 -1.56 9.56 12.26
C SER A 479 -2.62 8.93 13.15
N ASP A 480 -3.24 9.74 14.03
CA ASP A 480 -4.43 9.37 14.79
C ASP A 480 -5.68 9.49 13.90
N LEU A 481 -6.32 8.35 13.59
CA LEU A 481 -7.40 8.24 12.61
C LEU A 481 -8.56 7.42 13.16
N ASP A 482 -9.79 7.89 12.93
CA ASP A 482 -11.03 7.25 13.40
C ASP A 482 -11.89 6.67 12.25
N ASP A 483 -13.02 6.07 12.61
CA ASP A 483 -13.97 5.50 11.64
C ASP A 483 -14.66 6.57 10.79
N GLU A 484 -14.81 7.80 11.27
CA GLU A 484 -15.45 8.89 10.55
C GLU A 484 -14.54 9.40 9.43
N THR A 485 -13.29 9.68 9.76
CA THR A 485 -12.24 10.06 8.80
C THR A 485 -12.06 8.99 7.73
N PHE A 486 -12.20 7.70 8.08
CA PHE A 486 -12.15 6.61 7.11
C PHE A 486 -13.29 6.70 6.09
N ARG A 487 -14.54 6.92 6.55
CA ARG A 487 -15.68 7.08 5.65
C ARG A 487 -15.51 8.28 4.72
N ASP A 488 -14.98 9.39 5.24
CA ASP A 488 -14.71 10.59 4.45
C ASP A 488 -13.61 10.36 3.40
N LEU A 489 -12.54 9.64 3.74
CA LEU A 489 -11.49 9.26 2.78
C LEU A 489 -12.06 8.37 1.68
N MET A 490 -12.86 7.36 2.05
CA MET A 490 -13.51 6.52 1.06
C MET A 490 -14.50 7.32 0.19
N SER A 491 -15.14 8.37 0.74
CA SER A 491 -15.98 9.32 -0.01
C SER A 491 -15.21 10.04 -1.08
N LEU A 492 -14.03 10.55 -0.68
CA LEU A 492 -13.11 11.22 -1.59
C LEU A 492 -12.73 10.27 -2.73
N LEU A 493 -12.38 9.01 -2.44
CA LEU A 493 -12.01 8.04 -3.47
C LEU A 493 -13.15 7.73 -4.45
N GLN A 494 -14.42 7.96 -4.14
CA GLN A 494 -15.45 7.76 -5.17
C GLN A 494 -15.39 8.79 -6.30
N VAL A 495 -14.93 10.00 -5.99
CA VAL A 495 -14.94 11.15 -6.90
C VAL A 495 -13.55 11.54 -7.40
N ASN A 496 -12.53 11.41 -6.56
CA ASN A 496 -11.15 11.67 -6.92
C ASN A 496 -10.57 10.42 -7.57
N LEU A 497 -10.23 10.53 -8.85
CA LEU A 497 -9.60 9.47 -9.64
C LEU A 497 -8.08 9.70 -9.82
N THR A 498 -7.55 10.74 -9.18
CA THR A 498 -6.16 11.19 -9.30
C THR A 498 -5.26 10.46 -8.30
N LEU A 499 -5.74 10.24 -7.07
CA LEU A 499 -5.01 9.53 -6.04
C LEU A 499 -4.70 8.10 -6.49
N GLN A 500 -3.43 7.73 -6.39
CA GLN A 500 -2.89 6.43 -6.78
C GLN A 500 -2.41 5.64 -5.58
N GLU A 501 -1.90 6.32 -4.56
CA GLU A 501 -1.36 5.70 -3.35
C GLU A 501 -1.83 6.47 -2.11
N ILE A 502 -2.29 5.73 -1.11
CA ILE A 502 -2.54 6.26 0.23
C ILE A 502 -1.84 5.34 1.22
N ASP A 503 -0.86 5.87 1.95
CA ASP A 503 -0.08 5.13 2.93
C ASP A 503 -0.69 5.34 4.33
N VAL A 504 -1.18 4.25 4.92
CA VAL A 504 -1.80 4.25 6.26
C VAL A 504 -1.05 3.29 7.20
N ARG A 505 0.16 2.87 6.84
CA ARG A 505 0.94 1.94 7.65
C ARG A 505 1.20 2.51 9.04
N LYS A 506 1.24 1.64 10.05
CA LYS A 506 1.47 2.04 11.45
C LYS A 506 0.40 3.00 11.99
N THR A 507 -0.85 2.85 11.53
CA THR A 507 -2.03 3.54 12.08
C THR A 507 -3.01 2.53 12.67
N SER A 508 -4.06 3.02 13.32
CA SER A 508 -5.20 2.20 13.77
C SER A 508 -5.94 1.51 12.61
N TRP A 509 -5.80 2.01 11.38
CA TRP A 509 -6.46 1.46 10.20
C TRP A 509 -5.73 0.25 9.61
N ASP A 510 -4.40 0.26 9.66
CA ASP A 510 -3.53 -0.84 9.25
C ASP A 510 -3.84 -2.10 10.07
N SER A 511 -3.79 -1.99 11.41
CA SER A 511 -4.13 -3.09 12.31
C SER A 511 -5.60 -3.55 12.23
N ALA A 512 -6.50 -2.70 11.72
CA ALA A 512 -7.91 -3.02 11.49
C ALA A 512 -8.21 -3.56 10.08
N GLY A 513 -7.20 -3.77 9.23
CA GLY A 513 -7.37 -4.31 7.86
C GLY A 513 -8.03 -3.34 6.87
N LYS A 514 -8.16 -2.05 7.22
CA LYS A 514 -8.76 -1.02 6.35
C LYS A 514 -7.88 -0.66 5.16
N GLU A 515 -6.56 -0.84 5.28
CA GLU A 515 -5.60 -0.64 4.18
C GLU A 515 -6.01 -1.43 2.93
N ALA A 516 -6.41 -2.70 3.09
CA ALA A 516 -6.85 -3.52 1.97
C ALA A 516 -8.08 -2.95 1.24
N GLN A 517 -9.00 -2.31 1.97
CA GLN A 517 -10.17 -1.65 1.38
C GLN A 517 -9.79 -0.39 0.59
N ILE A 518 -8.82 0.39 1.10
CA ILE A 518 -8.27 1.57 0.42
C ILE A 518 -7.56 1.15 -0.87
N GLN A 519 -6.73 0.11 -0.81
CA GLN A 519 -6.00 -0.39 -1.98
C GLN A 519 -6.95 -0.94 -3.06
N GLU A 520 -8.00 -1.65 -2.68
CA GLU A 520 -9.00 -2.11 -3.64
C GLU A 520 -9.77 -0.92 -4.26
N ALA A 521 -10.11 0.12 -3.48
CA ALA A 521 -10.73 1.33 -4.01
C ALA A 521 -9.83 2.07 -5.01
N LEU A 522 -8.54 2.22 -4.70
CA LEU A 522 -7.55 2.82 -5.59
C LEU A 522 -7.40 2.03 -6.89
N LYS A 523 -7.36 0.69 -6.81
CA LYS A 523 -7.31 -0.20 -7.98
C LYS A 523 -8.56 -0.06 -8.86
N GLN A 524 -9.74 0.09 -8.26
CA GLN A 524 -10.96 0.37 -9.04
C GLN A 524 -10.89 1.75 -9.68
N ASN A 525 -10.43 2.76 -8.95
CA ASN A 525 -10.27 4.11 -9.50
C ASN A 525 -9.29 4.16 -10.67
N GLN A 526 -8.18 3.42 -10.62
CA GLN A 526 -7.26 3.31 -11.75
C GLN A 526 -7.97 2.80 -13.02
N LYS A 527 -8.82 1.77 -12.90
CA LYS A 527 -9.62 1.28 -14.04
C LYS A 527 -10.61 2.35 -14.53
N ARG A 528 -11.29 3.04 -13.62
CA ARG A 528 -12.24 4.11 -13.93
C ARG A 528 -11.57 5.31 -14.59
N ALA A 529 -10.37 5.66 -14.14
CA ALA A 529 -9.58 6.77 -14.63
C ALA A 529 -9.25 6.61 -16.12
N VAL A 530 -9.03 5.37 -16.60
CA VAL A 530 -8.71 5.08 -18.02
C VAL A 530 -9.80 5.59 -18.97
N TYR A 531 -11.07 5.28 -18.70
CA TYR A 531 -12.16 5.75 -19.57
C TYR A 531 -12.64 7.16 -19.20
N MET A 532 -12.48 7.59 -17.94
CA MET A 532 -12.83 8.94 -17.51
C MET A 532 -11.89 10.01 -18.10
N SER A 533 -10.59 9.73 -18.23
CA SER A 533 -9.64 10.65 -18.87
C SER A 533 -10.01 10.90 -20.32
N VAL A 534 -10.45 9.87 -21.05
CA VAL A 534 -10.94 9.99 -22.43
C VAL A 534 -12.14 10.94 -22.53
N PHE A 535 -13.07 10.89 -21.57
CA PHE A 535 -14.21 11.81 -21.53
C PHE A 535 -13.81 13.25 -21.23
N ILE A 536 -12.84 13.46 -20.35
CA ILE A 536 -12.27 14.77 -20.02
C ILE A 536 -11.52 15.35 -21.22
N GLU A 537 -10.64 14.56 -21.86
CA GLU A 537 -9.91 14.92 -23.09
C GLU A 537 -10.87 15.29 -24.23
N ALA A 538 -11.99 14.56 -24.35
CA ALA A 538 -13.06 14.82 -25.32
C ALA A 538 -13.95 16.03 -24.96
N LYS A 539 -13.73 16.67 -23.82
CA LYS A 539 -14.50 17.83 -23.29
C LYS A 539 -16.00 17.55 -23.16
N LEU A 540 -16.36 16.33 -22.75
CA LEU A 540 -17.76 16.00 -22.51
C LEU A 540 -18.29 16.75 -21.29
N ALA A 541 -19.56 17.17 -21.34
CA ALA A 541 -20.24 17.73 -20.20
C ALA A 541 -20.52 16.66 -19.14
N PHE A 542 -20.26 16.99 -17.88
CA PHE A 542 -20.58 16.15 -16.73
C PHE A 542 -21.82 16.69 -15.98
N GLY A 543 -22.55 15.81 -15.29
CA GLY A 543 -23.71 16.17 -14.50
C GLY A 543 -23.94 15.18 -13.36
N ASP A 544 -25.05 15.34 -12.64
CA ASP A 544 -25.35 14.50 -11.50
C ASP A 544 -25.77 13.09 -11.93
N ALA A 545 -25.48 12.10 -11.08
CA ALA A 545 -25.95 10.75 -11.27
C ALA A 545 -27.48 10.72 -11.22
N LYS A 546 -28.10 10.04 -12.20
CA LYS A 546 -29.57 9.96 -12.30
C LYS A 546 -30.10 8.55 -12.14
N ALA A 547 -29.24 7.54 -12.12
CA ALA A 547 -29.65 6.14 -12.18
C ALA A 547 -29.36 5.39 -10.87
N GLY A 548 -30.35 4.64 -10.37
CA GLY A 548 -30.25 3.80 -9.18
C GLY A 548 -30.95 2.45 -9.33
N ARG A 549 -30.56 1.48 -8.51
CA ARG A 549 -31.10 0.10 -8.53
C ARG A 549 -31.67 -0.30 -7.17
N LEU A 550 -32.89 -0.79 -7.16
CA LEU A 550 -33.55 -1.38 -6.00
C LEU A 550 -33.63 -2.90 -6.18
N PHE A 551 -32.86 -3.65 -5.40
CA PHE A 551 -32.88 -5.10 -5.41
C PHE A 551 -33.88 -5.63 -4.37
N LEU A 552 -34.81 -6.48 -4.79
CA LEU A 552 -35.68 -7.21 -3.87
C LEU A 552 -35.01 -8.55 -3.54
N CYS A 553 -34.66 -8.75 -2.27
CA CYS A 553 -34.07 -9.99 -1.77
C CYS A 553 -34.93 -10.63 -0.68
N GLY A 554 -34.68 -11.89 -0.36
CA GLY A 554 -35.49 -12.68 0.58
C GLY A 554 -35.83 -14.07 0.05
N SER A 555 -36.34 -14.94 0.92
CA SER A 555 -36.70 -16.32 0.59
C SER A 555 -37.76 -16.42 -0.53
N PRO A 556 -37.87 -17.58 -1.21
CA PRO A 556 -39.00 -17.88 -2.07
C PRO A 556 -40.33 -17.59 -1.36
N LEU A 557 -41.33 -17.10 -2.11
CA LEU A 557 -42.67 -16.78 -1.57
C LEU A 557 -42.71 -15.76 -0.42
N ALA A 558 -41.63 -15.01 -0.17
CA ALA A 558 -41.61 -13.98 0.86
C ALA A 558 -42.56 -12.78 0.60
N GLY A 559 -43.11 -12.66 -0.61
CA GLY A 559 -43.98 -11.55 -1.02
C GLY A 559 -43.31 -10.48 -1.89
N LYS A 560 -42.06 -10.70 -2.33
CA LYS A 560 -41.28 -9.77 -3.19
C LYS A 560 -42.07 -9.27 -4.40
N THR A 561 -42.59 -10.19 -5.20
CA THR A 561 -43.36 -9.87 -6.41
C THR A 561 -44.61 -9.05 -6.09
N GLN A 562 -45.29 -9.33 -4.96
CA GLN A 562 -46.45 -8.55 -4.52
C GLN A 562 -46.06 -7.13 -4.09
N VAL A 563 -44.94 -6.96 -3.38
CA VAL A 563 -44.40 -5.64 -3.01
C VAL A 563 -44.05 -4.85 -4.27
N ARG A 564 -43.33 -5.46 -5.23
CA ARG A 564 -43.03 -4.86 -6.54
C ARG A 564 -44.29 -4.38 -7.25
N GLN A 565 -45.29 -5.26 -7.40
CA GLN A 565 -46.54 -4.92 -8.08
C GLN A 565 -47.25 -3.75 -7.41
N THR A 566 -47.33 -3.74 -6.08
CA THR A 566 -48.01 -2.66 -5.36
C THR A 566 -47.24 -1.33 -5.48
N LEU A 567 -45.90 -1.35 -5.39
CA LEU A 567 -45.07 -0.16 -5.68
C LEU A 567 -45.35 0.38 -7.08
N MET A 568 -45.40 -0.50 -8.08
CA MET A 568 -45.67 -0.11 -9.47
C MET A 568 -47.08 0.46 -9.66
N ARG A 569 -48.10 -0.10 -9.01
CA ARG A 569 -49.48 0.44 -9.01
C ARG A 569 -49.57 1.80 -8.33
N ILE A 570 -48.74 2.08 -7.33
CA ILE A 570 -48.69 3.40 -6.67
C ILE A 570 -48.09 4.43 -7.62
N VAL A 571 -46.99 4.10 -8.32
CA VAL A 571 -46.32 5.07 -9.22
C VAL A 571 -47.03 5.27 -10.55
N LYS A 572 -47.52 4.19 -11.18
CA LYS A 572 -48.09 4.23 -12.55
C LYS A 572 -49.62 4.34 -12.60
N GLY A 573 -50.29 4.28 -11.46
CA GLY A 573 -51.76 4.31 -11.38
C GLY A 573 -52.45 3.01 -11.84
N ASP A 574 -53.79 3.03 -11.91
CA ASP A 574 -54.61 1.84 -12.17
C ASP A 574 -54.62 1.36 -13.63
N SER A 575 -54.03 2.14 -14.56
CA SER A 575 -53.89 1.78 -15.99
C SER A 575 -52.90 0.63 -16.25
N TRP A 576 -52.09 0.25 -15.26
CA TRP A 576 -51.12 -0.86 -15.37
C TRP A 576 -51.77 -2.26 -15.37
N ILE A 577 -53.03 -2.36 -14.93
CA ILE A 577 -53.71 -3.64 -14.66
C ILE A 577 -54.05 -4.41 -15.95
N GLY A 578 -54.19 -3.73 -17.10
CA GLY A 578 -54.84 -4.30 -18.29
C GLY A 578 -54.09 -5.41 -19.05
N ASN A 579 -52.75 -5.48 -19.01
CA ASN A 579 -52.00 -6.29 -20.00
C ASN A 579 -51.07 -7.38 -19.44
N LYS A 580 -50.83 -7.47 -18.13
CA LYS A 580 -49.82 -8.40 -17.55
C LYS A 580 -50.34 -9.40 -16.51
N LEU A 581 -51.65 -9.43 -16.26
CA LEU A 581 -52.27 -10.32 -15.24
C LEU A 581 -52.23 -11.83 -15.58
N LYS A 582 -51.68 -12.22 -16.75
CA LYS A 582 -51.54 -13.63 -17.16
C LYS A 582 -50.24 -14.31 -16.69
N GLU A 583 -49.25 -13.58 -16.19
CA GLU A 583 -48.00 -14.14 -15.63
C GLU A 583 -48.17 -14.36 -14.11
N LEU A 584 -49.00 -15.35 -13.74
CA LEU A 584 -49.41 -15.66 -12.36
C LEU A 584 -48.56 -16.75 -11.68
N TRP A 585 -47.41 -17.11 -12.25
CA TRP A 585 -46.55 -18.19 -11.76
C TRP A 585 -45.20 -17.67 -11.24
N ARG A 586 -44.49 -18.52 -10.51
CA ARG A 586 -43.15 -18.33 -9.92
C ARG A 586 -42.24 -17.54 -10.88
N THR A 587 -41.52 -16.53 -10.40
CA THR A 587 -40.58 -15.74 -11.22
C THR A 587 -39.59 -16.67 -11.94
N GLU A 588 -39.64 -16.71 -13.27
CA GLU A 588 -38.80 -17.59 -14.09
C GLU A 588 -37.34 -17.14 -14.11
N GLY A 589 -37.07 -15.84 -13.87
CA GLY A 589 -35.74 -15.24 -13.75
C GLY A 589 -35.73 -13.92 -12.98
N ILE A 590 -34.68 -13.10 -13.13
CA ILE A 590 -34.63 -11.76 -12.49
C ILE A 590 -35.43 -10.77 -13.32
N GLU A 591 -36.59 -10.34 -12.80
CA GLU A 591 -37.44 -9.36 -13.47
C GLU A 591 -36.98 -7.93 -13.17
N VAL A 592 -36.72 -7.16 -14.23
CA VAL A 592 -36.34 -5.75 -14.14
C VAL A 592 -37.43 -4.83 -14.66
N GLU A 593 -37.86 -3.88 -13.83
CA GLU A 593 -38.81 -2.84 -14.26
C GLU A 593 -38.43 -1.46 -13.72
N PHE A 594 -38.72 -0.41 -14.50
CA PHE A 594 -38.48 0.96 -14.05
C PHE A 594 -39.67 1.51 -13.27
N VAL A 595 -39.41 1.87 -12.01
CA VAL A 595 -40.33 2.59 -11.12
C VAL A 595 -40.41 4.04 -11.56
N GLN A 596 -39.25 4.65 -11.75
CA GLN A 596 -39.12 5.99 -12.28
C GLN A 596 -38.20 5.96 -13.49
N ASN A 597 -38.61 6.57 -14.59
CA ASN A 597 -37.80 6.65 -15.81
C ASN A 597 -38.14 7.96 -16.53
N ASN A 598 -37.52 9.05 -16.10
CA ASN A 598 -37.66 10.35 -16.71
C ASN A 598 -36.30 11.07 -16.75
N ASP A 599 -36.27 12.29 -17.29
CA ASP A 599 -35.04 13.07 -17.48
C ASP A 599 -34.36 13.47 -16.16
N LYS A 600 -35.05 13.32 -15.03
CA LYS A 600 -34.56 13.67 -13.68
C LYS A 600 -34.00 12.47 -12.94
N SER A 601 -34.64 11.30 -13.01
CA SER A 601 -34.14 10.07 -12.40
C SER A 601 -34.65 8.78 -13.04
N GLN A 602 -33.84 7.73 -12.90
CA GLN A 602 -34.04 6.39 -13.43
C GLN A 602 -33.82 5.37 -12.34
N ILE A 603 -34.91 4.86 -11.76
CA ILE A 603 -34.85 3.86 -10.69
C ILE A 603 -35.43 2.57 -11.22
N SER A 604 -34.59 1.53 -11.28
CA SER A 604 -34.96 0.18 -11.68
C SER A 604 -35.15 -0.72 -10.46
N ILE A 605 -36.22 -1.51 -10.43
CA ILE A 605 -36.43 -2.60 -9.47
C ILE A 605 -35.99 -3.90 -10.12
N TRP A 606 -35.19 -4.68 -9.38
CA TRP A 606 -34.71 -6.00 -9.74
C TRP A 606 -35.27 -7.02 -8.73
N ASP A 607 -36.22 -7.86 -9.15
CA ASP A 607 -36.75 -8.95 -8.32
C ASP A 607 -35.82 -10.17 -8.41
N LEU A 608 -34.92 -10.32 -7.42
CA LEU A 608 -33.97 -11.43 -7.42
C LEU A 608 -34.74 -12.74 -7.19
N ALA A 609 -34.76 -13.60 -8.21
CA ALA A 609 -35.36 -14.91 -8.12
C ALA A 609 -34.69 -15.73 -7.00
N GLY A 610 -35.48 -16.58 -6.33
CA GLY A 610 -34.97 -17.44 -5.26
C GLY A 610 -34.08 -18.59 -5.74
N GLN A 611 -33.80 -18.69 -7.04
CA GLN A 611 -33.00 -19.78 -7.63
C GLN A 611 -31.51 -19.47 -7.50
N GLY A 612 -30.71 -20.42 -7.02
CA GLY A 612 -29.29 -20.22 -6.74
C GLY A 612 -28.46 -19.77 -7.95
N ILE A 613 -28.84 -20.15 -9.17
CA ILE A 613 -28.09 -19.79 -10.39
C ILE A 613 -28.09 -18.29 -10.70
N PHE A 614 -29.15 -17.54 -10.38
CA PHE A 614 -29.12 -16.09 -10.61
C PHE A 614 -28.12 -15.37 -9.69
N ARG A 615 -27.65 -16.06 -8.66
CA ARG A 615 -26.55 -15.62 -7.81
C ARG A 615 -25.18 -15.79 -8.49
N THR A 616 -25.02 -16.66 -9.51
CA THR A 616 -23.76 -16.78 -10.27
C THR A 616 -23.49 -15.59 -11.19
N LEU A 617 -24.55 -14.89 -11.60
CA LEU A 617 -24.46 -13.68 -12.44
C LEU A 617 -24.10 -12.42 -11.64
N GLN A 618 -23.57 -12.54 -10.43
CA GLN A 618 -23.23 -11.42 -9.57
C GLN A 618 -22.39 -10.35 -10.27
N ASN A 619 -21.39 -10.74 -11.07
CA ASN A 619 -20.54 -9.81 -11.82
C ASN A 619 -21.27 -9.04 -12.93
N VAL A 620 -22.42 -9.56 -13.37
CA VAL A 620 -23.25 -9.01 -14.44
C VAL A 620 -24.42 -8.20 -13.88
N VAL A 621 -24.98 -8.64 -12.75
CA VAL A 621 -26.17 -8.05 -12.12
C VAL A 621 -25.82 -6.89 -11.19
N PHE A 622 -24.71 -7.00 -10.44
CA PHE A 622 -24.25 -5.95 -9.54
C PHE A 622 -23.28 -5.02 -10.26
N PRO A 623 -23.54 -3.70 -10.26
CA PRO A 623 -22.60 -2.73 -10.83
C PRO A 623 -21.25 -2.82 -10.11
N GLN A 624 -20.16 -2.74 -10.87
CA GLN A 624 -18.82 -2.82 -10.33
C GLN A 624 -18.32 -1.47 -9.77
N SER A 625 -18.92 -0.36 -10.23
CA SER A 625 -18.45 1.00 -9.92
C SER A 625 -19.53 1.95 -9.39
N SER A 626 -20.83 1.62 -9.51
CA SER A 626 -21.93 2.50 -9.07
C SER A 626 -22.64 1.95 -7.82
N ASN A 627 -22.37 2.55 -6.67
CA ASN A 627 -22.95 2.16 -5.38
C ASN A 627 -24.38 2.69 -5.15
N PHE A 628 -25.08 3.15 -6.20
CA PHE A 628 -26.47 3.64 -6.08
C PHE A 628 -27.46 2.46 -6.02
N CYS A 629 -27.23 1.54 -5.10
CA CYS A 629 -27.99 0.32 -4.92
C CYS A 629 -28.64 0.30 -3.53
N ILE A 630 -29.93 -0.02 -3.48
CA ILE A 630 -30.68 -0.31 -2.26
C ILE A 630 -31.13 -1.77 -2.32
N PHE A 631 -30.95 -2.51 -1.23
CA PHE A 631 -31.41 -3.87 -1.06
C PHE A 631 -32.61 -3.89 -0.11
N LEU A 632 -33.74 -4.37 -0.60
CA LEU A 632 -34.96 -4.54 0.18
C LEU A 632 -35.12 -6.01 0.56
N PHE A 633 -34.77 -6.34 1.80
CA PHE A 633 -34.95 -7.66 2.36
C PHE A 633 -36.43 -7.86 2.75
N VAL A 634 -37.11 -8.75 2.04
CA VAL A 634 -38.51 -9.08 2.25
C VAL A 634 -38.59 -10.41 2.99
N TYR A 635 -39.19 -10.39 4.18
CA TYR A 635 -39.37 -11.56 5.03
C TYR A 635 -40.85 -11.96 5.14
N ASN A 636 -41.09 -13.27 5.13
CA ASN A 636 -42.37 -13.88 5.45
C ASN A 636 -42.26 -14.65 6.78
N PRO A 637 -42.99 -14.24 7.84
CA PRO A 637 -42.94 -14.87 9.15
C PRO A 637 -43.70 -16.20 9.23
N PHE A 638 -44.31 -16.70 8.14
CA PHE A 638 -45.11 -17.92 8.13
C PHE A 638 -44.47 -19.05 7.30
N ARG A 639 -44.59 -20.30 7.76
CA ARG A 639 -44.15 -21.49 7.01
C ARG A 639 -45.12 -21.81 5.86
N GLU A 640 -44.58 -22.07 4.67
CA GLU A 640 -45.34 -22.26 3.42
C GLU A 640 -46.43 -23.34 3.48
N LYS A 641 -46.13 -24.50 4.07
CA LYS A 641 -47.04 -25.67 4.06
C LYS A 641 -48.03 -25.74 5.22
N LYS A 642 -47.72 -25.09 6.35
CA LYS A 642 -48.47 -25.23 7.61
C LYS A 642 -49.14 -23.93 8.06
N ASN A 643 -48.87 -22.80 7.39
CA ASN A 643 -49.33 -21.45 7.74
C ASN A 643 -49.07 -21.09 9.22
N SER A 644 -48.10 -21.76 9.85
CA SER A 644 -47.67 -21.57 11.23
C SER A 644 -46.56 -20.52 11.29
N LYS A 645 -46.48 -19.76 12.39
CA LYS A 645 -45.39 -18.79 12.61
C LYS A 645 -44.03 -19.52 12.60
N LYS A 646 -43.04 -18.94 11.93
CA LYS A 646 -41.62 -19.34 12.02
C LYS A 646 -41.06 -18.95 13.39
N GLU A 647 -40.01 -19.64 13.82
CA GLU A 647 -39.24 -19.21 14.98
C GLU A 647 -38.51 -17.90 14.65
N ASP A 648 -38.28 -17.05 15.66
CA ASP A 648 -37.62 -15.77 15.47
C ASP A 648 -36.16 -15.95 14.98
N SER A 649 -35.52 -17.08 15.32
CA SER A 649 -34.20 -17.52 14.81
C SER A 649 -34.14 -17.67 13.29
N CYS A 650 -35.27 -17.99 12.64
CA CYS A 650 -35.35 -18.09 11.19
C CYS A 650 -35.15 -16.72 10.52
N PHE A 651 -35.67 -15.64 11.12
CA PHE A 651 -35.46 -14.29 10.59
C PHE A 651 -33.99 -13.89 10.67
N GLN A 652 -33.33 -14.17 11.80
CA GLN A 652 -31.90 -13.90 11.96
C GLN A 652 -31.09 -14.66 10.90
N THR A 653 -31.34 -15.96 10.75
CA THR A 653 -30.62 -16.80 9.78
C THR A 653 -30.82 -16.30 8.35
N GLU A 654 -32.07 -16.06 7.93
CA GLU A 654 -32.35 -15.57 6.57
C GLU A 654 -31.73 -14.19 6.32
N LEU A 655 -31.85 -13.25 7.27
CA LEU A 655 -31.27 -11.92 7.12
C LEU A 655 -29.74 -11.97 7.08
N GLU A 656 -29.12 -12.73 7.97
CA GLU A 656 -27.66 -12.90 8.02
C GLU A 656 -27.10 -13.53 6.73
N GLU A 657 -27.75 -14.57 6.19
CA GLU A 657 -27.39 -15.15 4.89
C GLU A 657 -27.43 -14.11 3.75
N TRP A 658 -28.44 -13.25 3.72
CA TRP A 658 -28.54 -12.19 2.71
C TRP A 658 -27.54 -11.07 2.93
N LEU A 659 -27.26 -10.68 4.18
CA LEU A 659 -26.20 -9.72 4.48
C LEU A 659 -24.85 -10.26 4.02
N SER A 660 -24.51 -11.51 4.37
CA SER A 660 -23.29 -12.17 3.90
C SER A 660 -23.23 -12.33 2.39
N PHE A 661 -24.37 -12.59 1.74
CA PHE A 661 -24.43 -12.60 0.28
C PHE A 661 -24.14 -11.21 -0.30
N ILE A 662 -24.69 -10.14 0.28
CA ILE A 662 -24.47 -8.77 -0.20
C ILE A 662 -22.99 -8.38 -0.02
N THR A 663 -22.42 -8.60 1.17
CA THR A 663 -21.01 -8.27 1.45
C THR A 663 -20.03 -9.04 0.59
N SER A 664 -20.33 -10.30 0.27
CA SER A 664 -19.46 -11.15 -0.55
C SER A 664 -19.51 -10.80 -2.05
N ASN A 665 -20.53 -10.05 -2.49
CA ASN A 665 -20.78 -9.76 -3.92
C ASN A 665 -20.76 -8.29 -4.29
N THR A 666 -20.77 -7.42 -3.29
CA THR A 666 -20.57 -5.99 -3.49
C THR A 666 -19.12 -5.67 -3.16
N ARG A 667 -18.43 -4.95 -4.05
CA ARG A 667 -17.09 -4.46 -3.74
C ARG A 667 -17.23 -3.30 -2.76
N VAL A 668 -17.22 -3.63 -1.46
CA VAL A 668 -17.37 -2.62 -0.41
C VAL A 668 -16.07 -1.84 -0.29
N THR A 669 -16.07 -0.62 -0.84
CA THR A 669 -14.98 0.34 -0.68
C THR A 669 -15.28 1.33 0.46
N GLY A 670 -15.96 0.91 1.53
CA GLY A 670 -16.16 1.69 2.77
C GLY A 670 -17.01 2.98 2.75
N HIS A 671 -17.28 3.62 1.60
CA HIS A 671 -18.05 4.89 1.57
C HIS A 671 -19.57 4.73 1.45
N SER A 672 -20.01 3.96 0.46
CA SER A 672 -21.43 3.70 0.22
C SER A 672 -21.64 2.24 0.52
N LEU A 673 -21.70 1.94 1.81
CA LEU A 673 -22.10 0.62 2.24
C LEU A 673 -23.45 0.31 1.57
N PRO A 674 -23.62 -0.91 1.02
CA PRO A 674 -24.90 -1.36 0.53
C PRO A 674 -26.01 -1.03 1.52
N GLN A 675 -27.01 -0.30 1.05
CA GLN A 675 -28.13 0.14 1.89
C GLN A 675 -29.12 -1.02 2.00
N VAL A 676 -29.38 -1.51 3.20
CA VAL A 676 -30.31 -2.63 3.43
C VAL A 676 -31.51 -2.18 4.25
N LEU A 677 -32.70 -2.33 3.67
CA LEU A 677 -34.00 -2.08 4.30
C LEU A 677 -34.70 -3.41 4.59
N VAL A 678 -35.39 -3.49 5.72
CA VAL A 678 -36.11 -4.69 6.14
C VAL A 678 -37.62 -4.50 6.04
N VAL A 679 -38.29 -5.41 5.33
CA VAL A 679 -39.75 -5.46 5.19
C VAL A 679 -40.27 -6.79 5.69
N ILE A 680 -41.15 -6.73 6.68
CA ILE A 680 -41.89 -7.89 7.18
C ILE A 680 -43.29 -7.85 6.55
N THR A 681 -43.62 -8.87 5.77
CA THR A 681 -44.90 -8.96 5.06
C THR A 681 -45.97 -9.71 5.87
N HIS A 682 -47.15 -9.88 5.29
CA HIS A 682 -48.26 -10.66 5.86
C HIS A 682 -48.79 -10.11 7.19
N LYS A 683 -48.75 -8.78 7.37
CA LYS A 683 -49.31 -8.10 8.55
C LYS A 683 -50.76 -8.46 8.83
N ASP A 684 -51.53 -8.77 7.80
CA ASP A 684 -52.93 -9.21 7.86
C ASP A 684 -53.12 -10.54 8.63
N LYS A 685 -52.07 -11.35 8.75
CA LYS A 685 -52.11 -12.64 9.44
C LYS A 685 -51.60 -12.60 10.88
N VAL A 686 -51.10 -11.46 11.36
CA VAL A 686 -50.46 -11.33 12.68
C VAL A 686 -51.42 -10.70 13.68
N THR A 687 -51.61 -11.35 14.84
CA THR A 687 -52.47 -10.87 15.94
C THR A 687 -51.73 -10.02 16.98
N CYS A 688 -50.40 -10.10 17.05
CA CYS A 688 -49.55 -9.34 17.98
C CYS A 688 -48.67 -8.33 17.24
N HIS A 689 -48.71 -7.06 17.62
CA HIS A 689 -48.05 -5.98 16.89
C HIS A 689 -46.62 -5.67 17.34
N SER A 690 -46.09 -6.33 18.38
CA SER A 690 -44.71 -6.07 18.84
C SER A 690 -43.67 -6.66 17.87
N LEU A 691 -42.73 -5.81 17.43
CA LEU A 691 -41.58 -6.16 16.58
C LEU A 691 -40.25 -6.08 17.36
N GLU A 692 -40.29 -6.07 18.69
CA GLU A 692 -39.11 -5.90 19.54
C GLU A 692 -38.04 -6.99 19.29
N TRP A 693 -38.49 -8.23 19.06
CA TRP A 693 -37.63 -9.34 18.67
C TRP A 693 -36.84 -9.06 17.38
N ALA A 694 -37.48 -8.45 16.37
CA ALA A 694 -36.87 -8.14 15.09
C ALA A 694 -35.90 -6.95 15.21
N HIS A 695 -36.27 -5.92 15.98
CA HIS A 695 -35.37 -4.79 16.27
C HIS A 695 -34.10 -5.24 17.00
N ASN A 696 -34.21 -6.17 17.95
CA ASN A 696 -33.04 -6.70 18.67
C ASN A 696 -32.09 -7.46 17.73
N ILE A 697 -32.64 -8.29 16.83
CA ILE A 697 -31.85 -9.01 15.83
C ILE A 697 -31.19 -8.03 14.85
N VAL A 698 -31.93 -7.04 14.33
CA VAL A 698 -31.38 -6.02 13.42
C VAL A 698 -30.28 -5.22 14.11
N SER A 699 -30.45 -4.80 15.36
CA SER A 699 -29.42 -4.10 16.13
C SER A 699 -28.15 -4.95 16.29
N THR A 700 -28.31 -6.24 16.58
CA THR A 700 -27.20 -7.20 16.70
C THR A 700 -26.44 -7.35 15.38
N LEU A 701 -27.17 -7.56 14.27
CA LEU A 701 -26.57 -7.70 12.94
C LEU A 701 -25.96 -6.37 12.44
N THR A 702 -26.54 -5.23 12.79
CA THR A 702 -25.98 -3.91 12.45
C THR A 702 -24.59 -3.73 13.07
N LYS A 703 -24.40 -4.14 14.33
CA LYS A 703 -23.08 -4.11 14.97
C LYS A 703 -22.10 -5.05 14.30
N ARG A 704 -22.54 -6.27 13.95
CA ARG A 704 -21.71 -7.29 13.29
C ARG A 704 -21.26 -6.87 11.88
N PHE A 705 -22.14 -6.20 11.12
CA PHE A 705 -21.90 -5.83 9.72
C PHE A 705 -21.54 -4.34 9.51
N LYS A 706 -21.28 -3.57 10.58
CA LYS A 706 -21.10 -2.11 10.60
C LYS A 706 -20.18 -1.55 9.50
N ASN A 707 -19.12 -2.27 9.14
CA ASN A 707 -18.12 -1.82 8.16
C ASN A 707 -18.40 -2.30 6.73
N PHE A 708 -19.43 -3.12 6.54
CA PHE A 708 -19.70 -3.80 5.28
C PHE A 708 -21.08 -3.48 4.70
N VAL A 709 -22.07 -3.16 5.54
CA VAL A 709 -23.45 -2.89 5.13
C VAL A 709 -24.04 -1.79 6.02
N ASP A 710 -24.82 -0.88 5.43
CA ASP A 710 -25.65 0.06 6.19
C ASP A 710 -27.05 -0.54 6.35
N LEU A 711 -27.23 -1.26 7.46
CA LEU A 711 -28.50 -1.88 7.82
C LEU A 711 -29.38 -0.90 8.60
N HIS A 712 -30.48 -0.47 7.97
CA HIS A 712 -31.39 0.50 8.56
C HIS A 712 -32.13 -0.09 9.76
N GLN A 713 -32.24 0.70 10.84
CA GLN A 713 -32.99 0.30 12.04
C GLN A 713 -34.51 0.32 11.85
N GLU A 714 -35.00 1.04 10.83
CA GLU A 714 -36.43 1.15 10.54
C GLU A 714 -36.96 -0.15 9.92
N LEU A 715 -38.00 -0.72 10.53
CA LEU A 715 -38.65 -1.95 10.10
C LEU A 715 -40.02 -1.65 9.50
N PHE A 716 -40.26 -2.08 8.26
CA PHE A 716 -41.55 -1.90 7.60
C PHE A 716 -42.41 -3.16 7.73
N HIS A 717 -43.44 -3.13 8.59
CA HIS A 717 -44.41 -4.21 8.73
C HIS A 717 -45.73 -3.86 8.02
N LEU A 718 -46.01 -4.55 6.91
CA LEU A 718 -47.08 -4.18 5.97
C LEU A 718 -47.83 -5.38 5.37
N ASP A 719 -49.09 -5.16 4.99
CA ASP A 719 -49.79 -5.99 3.99
C ASP A 719 -49.41 -5.50 2.58
N ALA A 720 -48.59 -6.30 1.88
CA ALA A 720 -48.08 -5.96 0.55
C ALA A 720 -49.16 -5.75 -0.51
N ARG A 721 -50.42 -6.14 -0.26
CA ARG A 721 -51.54 -5.91 -1.19
C ARG A 721 -52.16 -4.52 -1.04
N LYS A 722 -51.98 -3.86 0.11
CA LYS A 722 -52.63 -2.59 0.44
C LYS A 722 -51.73 -1.40 0.09
N LYS A 723 -52.14 -0.61 -0.91
CA LYS A 723 -51.41 0.61 -1.33
C LYS A 723 -51.07 1.53 -0.16
N LYS A 724 -52.04 1.79 0.74
CA LYS A 724 -51.87 2.70 1.90
C LYS A 724 -50.73 2.28 2.84
N GLU A 725 -50.46 0.98 2.98
CA GLU A 725 -49.40 0.47 3.86
C GLU A 725 -48.02 0.43 3.16
N VAL A 726 -47.97 0.48 1.83
CA VAL A 726 -46.72 0.46 1.04
C VAL A 726 -46.20 1.87 0.71
N ILE A 727 -47.06 2.90 0.73
CA ILE A 727 -46.66 4.30 0.49
C ILE A 727 -45.52 4.79 1.42
N PRO A 728 -45.53 4.52 2.74
CA PRO A 728 -44.44 4.94 3.61
C PRO A 728 -43.08 4.36 3.21
N LEU A 729 -43.05 3.06 2.88
CA LEU A 729 -41.86 2.38 2.38
C LEU A 729 -41.34 3.02 1.08
N GLN A 730 -42.24 3.34 0.15
CA GLN A 730 -41.89 4.01 -1.10
C GLN A 730 -41.24 5.38 -0.87
N ASN A 731 -41.85 6.21 -0.01
CA ASN A 731 -41.33 7.55 0.29
C ASN A 731 -39.92 7.46 0.88
N HIS A 732 -39.70 6.51 1.80
CA HIS A 732 -38.40 6.27 2.40
C HIS A 732 -37.35 5.84 1.37
N ILE A 733 -37.69 4.90 0.47
CA ILE A 733 -36.82 4.47 -0.64
C ILE A 733 -36.40 5.66 -1.51
N PHE A 734 -37.34 6.55 -1.87
CA PHE A 734 -37.03 7.71 -2.71
C PHE A 734 -36.18 8.76 -2.01
N GLU A 735 -36.36 8.97 -0.70
CA GLU A 735 -35.48 9.85 0.09
C GLU A 735 -34.04 9.30 0.15
N ILE A 736 -33.87 7.99 0.33
CA ILE A 736 -32.53 7.37 0.26
C ILE A 736 -31.91 7.58 -1.12
N PHE A 737 -32.64 7.30 -2.21
CA PHE A 737 -32.13 7.53 -3.57
C PHE A 737 -31.80 9.01 -3.84
N LYS A 738 -32.59 9.95 -3.32
CA LYS A 738 -32.32 11.39 -3.44
C LYS A 738 -31.00 11.77 -2.76
N ASN A 739 -30.71 11.19 -1.61
CA ASN A 739 -29.43 11.39 -0.92
C ASN A 739 -28.27 10.74 -1.69
N LEU A 740 -28.45 9.49 -2.14
CA LEU A 740 -27.47 8.75 -2.93
C LEU A 740 -27.18 9.39 -4.30
N LEU A 741 -28.14 10.06 -4.92
CA LEU A 741 -28.02 10.71 -6.24
C LEU A 741 -27.80 12.23 -6.15
N SER A 742 -27.42 12.73 -4.97
CA SER A 742 -27.19 14.16 -4.74
C SER A 742 -25.89 14.68 -5.37
N GLU A 743 -25.66 16.00 -5.34
CA GLU A 743 -24.45 16.66 -5.85
C GLU A 743 -23.13 16.19 -5.19
N LYS A 744 -23.22 15.48 -4.05
CA LYS A 744 -22.08 14.87 -3.36
C LYS A 744 -21.62 13.56 -4.01
N SER A 745 -22.34 13.07 -5.01
CA SER A 745 -22.02 11.82 -5.70
C SER A 745 -21.07 12.02 -6.88
N PRO A 746 -20.43 10.94 -7.38
CA PRO A 746 -19.61 11.02 -8.59
C PRO A 746 -20.37 11.66 -9.75
N ARG A 747 -19.76 12.68 -10.36
CA ARG A 747 -20.26 13.30 -11.58
C ARG A 747 -20.17 12.29 -12.73
N VAL A 748 -21.21 12.24 -13.56
CA VAL A 748 -21.32 11.30 -14.68
C VAL A 748 -21.31 12.04 -16.02
N PRO A 749 -20.71 11.47 -17.09
CA PRO A 749 -20.78 12.05 -18.42
C PRO A 749 -22.24 12.11 -18.90
N GLN A 750 -22.71 13.29 -19.28
CA GLN A 750 -24.10 13.50 -19.71
C GLN A 750 -24.46 12.66 -20.93
N LEU A 751 -23.51 12.48 -21.86
CA LEU A 751 -23.66 11.58 -23.01
C LEU A 751 -23.97 10.14 -22.57
N CYS A 752 -23.24 9.61 -21.60
CA CYS A 752 -23.45 8.24 -21.14
C CYS A 752 -24.80 8.08 -20.41
N SER A 753 -25.20 9.07 -19.62
CA SER A 753 -26.54 9.12 -19.00
C SER A 753 -27.65 9.14 -20.06
N HIS A 754 -27.47 9.92 -21.14
CA HIS A 754 -28.40 9.94 -22.26
C HIS A 754 -28.44 8.60 -23.00
N LEU A 755 -27.29 7.99 -23.28
CA LEU A 755 -27.21 6.69 -23.95
C LEU A 755 -27.86 5.57 -23.14
N SER A 756 -27.64 5.54 -21.81
CA SER A 756 -28.29 4.57 -20.92
C SER A 756 -29.82 4.63 -21.02
N PHE A 757 -30.40 5.83 -21.18
CA PHE A 757 -31.83 6.00 -21.41
C PHE A 757 -32.25 5.60 -22.82
N PHE A 758 -31.50 6.07 -23.81
CA PHE A 758 -31.79 5.91 -25.22
C PHE A 758 -31.81 4.43 -25.60
N LEU A 759 -30.80 3.66 -25.23
CA LEU A 759 -30.69 2.23 -25.55
C LEU A 759 -31.89 1.43 -25.01
N VAL A 760 -32.30 1.68 -23.77
CA VAL A 760 -33.45 0.99 -23.16
C VAL A 760 -34.77 1.37 -23.84
N THR A 761 -34.93 2.65 -24.20
CA THR A 761 -36.18 3.13 -24.81
C THR A 761 -36.29 2.74 -26.28
N ASP A 762 -35.18 2.78 -27.03
CA ASP A 762 -35.11 2.38 -28.43
C ASP A 762 -35.41 0.89 -28.59
N THR A 763 -34.76 0.04 -27.79
CA THR A 763 -34.98 -1.42 -27.80
C THR A 763 -36.46 -1.77 -27.55
N LYS A 764 -37.10 -1.09 -26.59
CA LYS A 764 -38.52 -1.30 -26.28
C LYS A 764 -39.47 -0.78 -27.36
N LYS A 765 -39.17 0.38 -27.96
CA LYS A 765 -40.02 1.00 -29.00
C LYS A 765 -39.94 0.25 -30.33
N ASN A 766 -38.72 -0.10 -30.75
CA ASN A 766 -38.46 -0.73 -32.04
C ASN A 766 -38.59 -2.25 -32.00
N ARG A 767 -38.81 -2.85 -30.82
CA ARG A 767 -38.79 -4.31 -30.60
C ARG A 767 -37.53 -4.96 -31.18
N SER A 768 -36.40 -4.24 -31.16
CA SER A 768 -35.15 -4.73 -31.70
C SER A 768 -34.57 -5.83 -30.81
N CYS A 769 -33.73 -6.69 -31.41
CA CYS A 769 -32.99 -7.69 -30.65
C CYS A 769 -32.09 -6.99 -29.62
N PRO A 770 -32.20 -7.30 -28.31
CA PRO A 770 -31.35 -6.67 -27.29
C PRO A 770 -29.88 -7.10 -27.32
N LEU A 771 -29.53 -8.05 -28.20
CA LEU A 771 -28.18 -8.50 -28.47
C LEU A 771 -27.73 -7.88 -29.80
N LEU A 772 -26.72 -7.01 -29.75
CA LEU A 772 -26.24 -6.26 -30.90
C LEU A 772 -24.77 -6.58 -31.20
N PRO A 773 -24.38 -6.77 -32.47
CA PRO A 773 -22.97 -6.73 -32.85
C PRO A 773 -22.35 -5.37 -32.49
N SER A 774 -21.07 -5.34 -32.08
CA SER A 774 -20.43 -4.08 -31.66
C SER A 774 -20.49 -2.99 -32.74
N LYS A 775 -20.40 -3.37 -34.02
CA LYS A 775 -20.54 -2.44 -35.14
C LYS A 775 -21.91 -1.76 -35.15
N THR A 776 -22.98 -2.54 -35.05
CA THR A 776 -24.35 -2.02 -35.01
C THR A 776 -24.59 -1.14 -33.79
N PHE A 777 -24.03 -1.52 -32.63
CA PHE A 777 -24.08 -0.69 -31.42
C PHE A 777 -23.42 0.68 -31.65
N LYS A 778 -22.23 0.72 -32.27
CA LYS A 778 -21.53 1.96 -32.61
C LYS A 778 -22.37 2.83 -33.56
N ASP A 779 -22.99 2.24 -34.57
CA ASP A 779 -23.84 2.95 -35.54
C ASP A 779 -25.06 3.59 -34.86
N ILE A 780 -25.67 2.90 -33.89
CA ILE A 780 -26.81 3.41 -33.10
C ILE A 780 -26.37 4.57 -32.17
N CYS A 781 -25.17 4.52 -31.62
CA CYS A 781 -24.65 5.57 -30.73
C CYS A 781 -24.09 6.79 -31.48
N ALA A 782 -23.66 6.65 -32.74
CA ALA A 782 -23.00 7.70 -33.52
C ALA A 782 -23.76 9.04 -33.61
N PRO A 783 -25.11 9.06 -33.77
CA PRO A 783 -25.87 10.32 -33.75
C PRO A 783 -25.78 11.06 -32.42
N SER A 784 -25.83 10.34 -31.30
CA SER A 784 -25.68 10.92 -29.97
C SER A 784 -24.25 11.43 -29.74
N LEU A 785 -23.23 10.71 -30.21
CA LEU A 785 -21.85 11.22 -30.13
C LEU A 785 -21.71 12.56 -30.87
N THR A 786 -22.20 12.63 -32.12
CA THR A 786 -22.12 13.84 -32.95
C THR A 786 -22.85 15.04 -32.33
N LYS A 787 -23.92 14.78 -31.57
CA LYS A 787 -24.68 15.84 -30.87
C LYS A 787 -23.95 16.39 -29.65
N PHE A 788 -23.24 15.54 -28.91
CA PHE A 788 -22.60 15.90 -27.63
C PHE A 788 -21.13 16.30 -27.76
N ILE A 789 -20.49 15.98 -28.89
CA ILE A 789 -19.08 16.28 -29.17
C ILE A 789 -19.03 17.35 -30.27
N SER A 790 -18.40 18.50 -29.99
CA SER A 790 -18.21 19.55 -31.00
C SER A 790 -17.27 19.08 -32.11
N SER A 791 -17.51 19.47 -33.36
CA SER A 791 -16.70 19.08 -34.51
C SER A 791 -15.20 19.42 -34.39
N SER A 792 -14.83 20.37 -33.52
CA SER A 792 -13.44 20.74 -33.22
C SER A 792 -12.69 19.78 -32.28
N SER A 793 -13.37 19.02 -31.40
CA SER A 793 -12.74 18.07 -30.48
C SER A 793 -12.57 16.65 -31.05
N VAL A 794 -13.20 16.37 -32.19
CA VAL A 794 -13.05 15.11 -32.95
C VAL A 794 -11.61 14.91 -33.46
N HIS A 795 -10.84 15.98 -33.62
CA HIS A 795 -9.45 15.92 -34.08
C HIS A 795 -8.42 15.62 -32.98
N SER A 796 -8.76 15.74 -31.69
CA SER A 796 -7.83 15.49 -30.57
C SER A 796 -7.94 14.08 -29.97
N VAL A 797 -9.14 13.49 -29.97
CA VAL A 797 -9.38 12.13 -29.48
C VAL A 797 -10.20 11.36 -30.51
N GLY A 798 -9.64 10.28 -31.06
CA GLY A 798 -10.33 9.48 -32.08
C GLY A 798 -11.65 8.88 -31.59
N HIS A 799 -12.70 8.90 -32.43
CA HIS A 799 -14.03 8.38 -32.12
C HIS A 799 -14.02 6.95 -31.54
N GLU A 800 -13.11 6.10 -31.99
CA GLU A 800 -12.96 4.73 -31.48
C GLU A 800 -12.55 4.68 -29.99
N ARG A 801 -11.66 5.58 -29.55
CA ARG A 801 -11.27 5.68 -28.13
C ARG A 801 -12.46 6.09 -27.26
N ILE A 802 -13.25 7.06 -27.73
CA ILE A 802 -14.45 7.53 -27.03
C ILE A 802 -15.51 6.43 -26.96
N MET A 803 -15.76 5.71 -28.05
CA MET A 803 -16.71 4.58 -28.05
C MET A 803 -16.28 3.45 -27.11
N SER A 804 -14.99 3.10 -27.10
CA SER A 804 -14.46 2.12 -26.15
C SER A 804 -14.67 2.58 -24.70
N ALA A 805 -14.43 3.86 -24.40
CA ALA A 805 -14.67 4.44 -23.09
C ALA A 805 -16.17 4.41 -22.70
N ILE A 806 -17.08 4.69 -23.64
CA ILE A 806 -18.53 4.58 -23.43
C ILE A 806 -18.93 3.15 -23.11
N ILE A 807 -18.43 2.16 -23.85
CA ILE A 807 -18.72 0.74 -23.61
C ILE A 807 -18.24 0.34 -22.21
N SER A 808 -17.00 0.67 -21.86
CA SER A 808 -16.45 0.39 -20.52
C SER A 808 -17.29 1.03 -19.42
N TYR A 809 -17.63 2.33 -19.56
CA TYR A 809 -18.45 3.03 -18.58
C TYR A 809 -19.83 2.39 -18.44
N LEU A 810 -20.55 2.16 -19.55
CA LEU A 810 -21.90 1.60 -19.54
C LEU A 810 -21.92 0.17 -18.99
N ASN A 811 -20.88 -0.61 -19.24
CA ASN A 811 -20.70 -1.94 -18.67
C ASN A 811 -20.46 -1.87 -17.15
N ASP A 812 -19.60 -0.95 -16.70
CA ASP A 812 -19.24 -0.82 -15.29
C ASP A 812 -20.40 -0.33 -14.41
N VAL A 813 -21.27 0.55 -14.93
CA VAL A 813 -22.53 0.94 -14.28
C VAL A 813 -23.65 -0.08 -14.52
N GLY A 814 -23.39 -1.12 -15.33
CA GLY A 814 -24.27 -2.24 -15.67
C GLY A 814 -25.47 -1.88 -16.55
N SER A 815 -25.43 -0.78 -17.29
CA SER A 815 -26.48 -0.40 -18.24
C SER A 815 -26.47 -1.28 -19.49
N ILE A 816 -25.29 -1.80 -19.85
CA ILE A 816 -25.09 -2.81 -20.89
C ILE A 816 -24.25 -3.95 -20.31
N ILE A 817 -24.14 -5.05 -21.04
CA ILE A 817 -23.21 -6.14 -20.73
C ILE A 817 -22.32 -6.33 -21.97
N SER A 818 -21.05 -5.99 -21.80
CA SER A 818 -20.00 -6.27 -22.79
C SER A 818 -19.38 -7.62 -22.44
N ILE A 819 -19.49 -8.58 -23.35
CA ILE A 819 -18.98 -9.93 -23.09
C ILE A 819 -17.52 -10.01 -23.56
N PRO A 820 -16.58 -10.40 -22.69
CA PRO A 820 -15.18 -10.57 -23.09
C PRO A 820 -15.07 -11.54 -24.29
N ASN A 821 -14.17 -11.22 -25.22
CA ASN A 821 -13.85 -12.06 -26.40
C ASN A 821 -14.98 -12.27 -27.43
N LEU A 822 -16.15 -11.65 -27.24
CA LEU A 822 -17.24 -11.69 -28.22
C LEU A 822 -17.47 -10.29 -28.81
N ASP A 823 -17.75 -10.23 -30.12
CA ASP A 823 -18.10 -8.98 -30.80
C ASP A 823 -19.58 -8.61 -30.64
N TYR A 824 -20.13 -8.87 -29.44
CA TYR A 824 -21.54 -8.68 -29.11
C TYR A 824 -21.72 -7.93 -27.78
N ILE A 825 -22.72 -7.05 -27.77
CA ILE A 825 -23.11 -6.24 -26.62
C ILE A 825 -24.58 -6.49 -26.33
N ILE A 826 -24.90 -6.79 -25.07
CA ILE A 826 -26.29 -6.88 -24.60
C ILE A 826 -26.70 -5.52 -24.08
N VAL A 827 -27.63 -4.85 -24.77
CA VAL A 827 -28.09 -3.49 -24.44
C VAL A 827 -29.29 -3.46 -23.48
N ASP A 828 -29.90 -4.61 -23.20
CA ASP A 828 -30.89 -4.80 -22.14
C ASP A 828 -30.47 -5.96 -21.22
N PRO A 829 -29.85 -5.68 -20.06
CA PRO A 829 -29.49 -6.71 -19.09
C PRO A 829 -30.66 -7.62 -18.68
N ASN A 830 -31.89 -7.10 -18.69
CA ASN A 830 -33.09 -7.88 -18.39
C ASN A 830 -33.34 -8.98 -19.43
N TRP A 831 -32.93 -8.77 -20.68
CA TRP A 831 -33.00 -9.81 -21.70
C TRP A 831 -32.15 -11.02 -21.30
N LEU A 832 -30.92 -10.81 -20.83
CA LEU A 832 -30.07 -11.91 -20.36
C LEU A 832 -30.69 -12.60 -19.13
N THR A 833 -31.01 -11.82 -18.09
CA THR A 833 -31.36 -12.38 -16.78
C THR A 833 -32.77 -12.97 -16.71
N TYR A 834 -33.73 -12.38 -17.42
CA TYR A 834 -35.11 -12.88 -17.44
C TYR A 834 -35.39 -13.71 -18.69
N THR A 835 -35.11 -13.14 -19.87
CA THR A 835 -35.56 -13.74 -21.13
C THR A 835 -34.72 -14.95 -21.50
N LEU A 836 -33.40 -14.81 -21.59
CA LEU A 836 -32.51 -15.91 -21.96
C LEU A 836 -32.41 -16.92 -20.83
N LEU A 837 -31.83 -16.53 -19.70
CA LEU A 837 -31.51 -17.47 -18.63
C LEU A 837 -32.75 -17.98 -17.90
N GLY A 838 -33.68 -17.10 -17.53
CA GLY A 838 -34.91 -17.52 -16.85
C GLY A 838 -35.73 -18.55 -17.64
N LYS A 839 -35.96 -18.28 -18.93
CA LYS A 839 -36.68 -19.24 -19.78
C LYS A 839 -35.85 -20.50 -20.06
N LEU A 840 -34.54 -20.39 -20.27
CA LEU A 840 -33.69 -21.57 -20.50
C LEU A 840 -33.66 -22.50 -19.28
N ILE A 841 -33.59 -21.96 -18.06
CA ILE A 841 -33.65 -22.75 -16.83
C ILE A 841 -35.03 -23.39 -16.66
N ALA A 842 -36.11 -22.61 -16.84
CA ALA A 842 -37.47 -23.13 -16.77
C ALA A 842 -37.73 -24.22 -17.83
N LEU A 843 -37.17 -24.08 -19.03
CA LEU A 843 -37.20 -25.08 -20.08
C LEU A 843 -36.38 -26.31 -19.68
N GLY A 844 -35.12 -26.14 -19.25
CA GLY A 844 -34.22 -27.24 -18.87
C GLY A 844 -34.77 -28.12 -17.76
N GLN A 845 -35.35 -27.51 -16.72
CA GLN A 845 -35.99 -28.25 -15.62
C GLN A 845 -37.23 -29.06 -16.05
N ASN A 846 -37.90 -28.63 -17.13
CA ASN A 846 -39.15 -29.25 -17.61
C ASN A 846 -39.01 -29.92 -18.99
N PHE A 847 -37.80 -30.02 -19.53
CA PHE A 847 -37.60 -30.40 -20.93
C PHE A 847 -37.92 -31.89 -21.15
N GLN A 848 -38.92 -32.15 -22.00
CA GLN A 848 -39.24 -33.48 -22.52
C GLN A 848 -39.30 -33.41 -24.04
N PRO A 849 -38.41 -34.10 -24.77
CA PRO A 849 -38.51 -34.15 -26.23
C PRO A 849 -39.75 -34.95 -26.69
N GLN A 850 -40.36 -34.57 -27.81
CA GLN A 850 -41.53 -35.27 -28.36
C GLN A 850 -41.17 -36.60 -29.05
N LYS A 851 -41.72 -37.68 -28.46
CA LYS A 851 -42.20 -38.98 -28.99
C LYS A 851 -41.28 -39.93 -29.79
N SER A 852 -40.99 -41.10 -29.19
CA SER A 852 -41.77 -42.34 -29.42
C SER A 852 -41.40 -43.43 -28.39
N GLY A 853 -42.39 -44.19 -27.89
CA GLY A 853 -42.17 -45.43 -27.13
C GLY A 853 -41.80 -45.30 -25.64
N SER A 854 -42.78 -45.52 -24.76
CA SER A 854 -42.70 -45.86 -23.33
C SER A 854 -41.33 -45.77 -22.61
N SER A 855 -41.03 -44.60 -22.02
CA SER A 855 -40.40 -44.47 -20.70
C SER A 855 -40.40 -42.98 -20.30
N LYS A 856 -40.98 -42.64 -19.14
CA LYS A 856 -40.84 -41.30 -18.54
C LYS A 856 -39.46 -41.22 -17.86
N SER A 857 -38.38 -41.00 -18.61
CA SER A 857 -37.08 -40.61 -18.05
C SER A 857 -36.82 -39.14 -18.33
N SER A 858 -36.69 -38.33 -17.28
CA SER A 858 -36.10 -36.99 -17.40
C SER A 858 -34.66 -37.14 -17.88
N TYR A 859 -34.33 -36.56 -19.03
CA TYR A 859 -33.01 -36.71 -19.67
C TYR A 859 -31.92 -35.81 -19.06
N VAL A 860 -32.27 -34.94 -18.12
CA VAL A 860 -31.28 -34.24 -17.29
C VAL A 860 -30.66 -35.28 -16.37
N SER A 861 -29.38 -35.58 -16.61
CA SER A 861 -28.64 -36.47 -15.72
C SER A 861 -28.57 -35.85 -14.33
N LYS A 862 -28.61 -36.68 -13.28
CA LYS A 862 -28.56 -36.21 -11.88
C LYS A 862 -27.27 -35.43 -11.55
N ASP A 863 -26.29 -35.47 -12.44
CA ASP A 863 -24.98 -34.84 -12.35
C ASP A 863 -24.87 -33.52 -13.14
N GLY A 864 -25.95 -33.01 -13.77
CA GLY A 864 -25.97 -31.71 -14.44
C GLY A 864 -25.42 -31.70 -15.88
N PHE A 865 -25.09 -32.87 -16.44
CA PHE A 865 -24.66 -33.00 -17.85
C PHE A 865 -25.84 -33.18 -18.81
N VAL A 866 -25.69 -32.58 -20.00
CA VAL A 866 -26.66 -32.61 -21.10
C VAL A 866 -25.93 -32.92 -22.41
N SER A 867 -26.42 -33.87 -23.20
CA SER A 867 -25.82 -34.18 -24.51
C SER A 867 -25.95 -33.03 -25.50
N GLN A 868 -25.03 -32.93 -26.47
CA GLN A 868 -25.08 -31.89 -27.51
C GLN A 868 -26.42 -31.83 -28.25
N SER A 869 -27.07 -32.97 -28.49
CA SER A 869 -28.39 -33.03 -29.16
C SER A 869 -29.52 -32.49 -28.28
N VAL A 870 -29.47 -32.73 -26.96
CA VAL A 870 -30.46 -32.17 -26.03
C VAL A 870 -30.24 -30.67 -25.83
N PHE A 871 -28.98 -30.23 -25.71
CA PHE A 871 -28.63 -28.81 -25.66
C PHE A 871 -29.07 -28.07 -26.93
N ALA A 872 -28.85 -28.67 -28.11
CA ALA A 872 -29.36 -28.18 -29.38
C ALA A 872 -30.87 -27.94 -29.36
N GLY A 873 -31.63 -28.98 -28.99
CA GLY A 873 -33.09 -28.91 -28.95
C GLY A 873 -33.61 -27.90 -27.95
N LEU A 874 -32.92 -27.69 -26.83
CA LEU A 874 -33.23 -26.65 -25.85
C LEU A 874 -33.08 -25.24 -26.43
N MET A 875 -31.96 -24.97 -27.11
CA MET A 875 -31.70 -23.67 -27.74
C MET A 875 -32.67 -23.40 -28.89
N GLU A 876 -32.97 -24.40 -29.70
CA GLU A 876 -33.94 -24.29 -30.80
C GLU A 876 -35.36 -24.03 -30.28
N GLU A 877 -35.79 -24.74 -29.23
CA GLU A 877 -37.11 -24.51 -28.61
C GLU A 877 -37.19 -23.13 -27.95
N PHE A 878 -36.08 -22.65 -27.37
CA PHE A 878 -35.99 -21.29 -26.84
C PHE A 878 -36.15 -20.25 -27.96
N LEU A 879 -35.38 -20.38 -29.06
CA LEU A 879 -35.43 -19.49 -30.22
C LEU A 879 -36.83 -19.49 -30.87
N ARG A 880 -37.48 -20.66 -30.98
CA ARG A 880 -38.85 -20.79 -31.51
C ARG A 880 -39.89 -20.00 -30.70
N LYS A 881 -39.68 -19.86 -29.39
CA LYS A 881 -40.58 -19.13 -28.48
C LYS A 881 -40.31 -17.62 -28.43
N GLN A 882 -39.29 -17.12 -29.14
CA GLN A 882 -39.03 -15.68 -29.20
C GLN A 882 -39.97 -14.96 -30.19
N PRO A 883 -40.37 -13.70 -29.92
CA PRO A 883 -41.19 -12.93 -30.85
C PRO A 883 -40.49 -12.79 -32.20
N HIS A 884 -41.19 -13.06 -33.30
CA HIS A 884 -40.68 -12.87 -34.67
C HIS A 884 -40.60 -11.37 -35.00
N GLY A 885 -39.52 -10.72 -34.56
CA GLY A 885 -39.08 -9.38 -34.96
C GLY A 885 -37.59 -9.45 -35.34
N GLU A 886 -37.22 -8.82 -36.45
CA GLU A 886 -35.95 -8.99 -37.18
C GLU A 886 -34.69 -9.01 -36.29
N GLY A 887 -33.93 -10.10 -36.41
CA GLY A 887 -32.66 -10.34 -35.72
C GLY A 887 -32.55 -11.80 -35.27
N VAL A 888 -32.28 -12.74 -36.18
CA VAL A 888 -32.06 -14.15 -35.85
C VAL A 888 -30.76 -14.25 -35.05
N VAL A 889 -30.87 -14.43 -33.73
CA VAL A 889 -29.72 -14.77 -32.89
C VAL A 889 -29.34 -16.21 -33.21
N ASP A 890 -28.14 -16.42 -33.75
CA ASP A 890 -27.63 -17.75 -34.03
C ASP A 890 -27.43 -18.53 -32.72
N ARG A 891 -27.74 -19.83 -32.75
CA ARG A 891 -27.49 -20.77 -31.66
C ARG A 891 -26.05 -20.70 -31.19
N LYS A 892 -25.09 -20.58 -32.11
CA LYS A 892 -23.66 -20.51 -31.76
C LYS A 892 -23.34 -19.29 -30.88
N VAL A 893 -23.97 -18.15 -31.16
CA VAL A 893 -23.80 -16.94 -30.35
C VAL A 893 -24.37 -17.13 -28.94
N LEU A 894 -25.53 -17.79 -28.80
CA LEU A 894 -26.06 -18.12 -27.46
C LEU A 894 -25.16 -19.08 -26.69
N GLU A 895 -24.61 -20.08 -27.35
CA GLU A 895 -23.63 -21.01 -26.77
C GLU A 895 -22.38 -20.24 -26.29
N ASP A 896 -21.81 -19.40 -27.15
CA ASP A 896 -20.63 -18.58 -26.83
C ASP A 896 -20.91 -17.62 -25.66
N ILE A 897 -22.12 -17.04 -25.57
CA ILE A 897 -22.54 -16.20 -24.44
C ILE A 897 -22.54 -17.01 -23.13
N LEU A 898 -23.14 -18.20 -23.12
CA LEU A 898 -23.22 -19.03 -21.91
C LEU A 898 -21.83 -19.49 -21.44
N ILE A 899 -20.93 -19.79 -22.38
CA ILE A 899 -19.55 -20.19 -22.07
C ILE A 899 -18.73 -18.99 -21.55
N ASN A 900 -18.76 -17.83 -22.23
CA ASN A 900 -17.96 -16.67 -21.82
C ASN A 900 -18.45 -15.99 -20.54
N LEU A 901 -19.69 -16.27 -20.12
CA LEU A 901 -20.24 -15.84 -18.82
C LEU A 901 -20.05 -16.89 -17.71
N ASP A 902 -19.29 -17.96 -17.96
CA ASP A 902 -19.06 -19.08 -17.03
C ASP A 902 -20.37 -19.72 -16.52
N LEU A 903 -21.39 -19.79 -17.37
CA LEU A 903 -22.70 -20.38 -17.05
C LEU A 903 -22.82 -21.84 -17.48
N CYS A 904 -22.00 -22.27 -18.45
CA CYS A 904 -21.83 -23.66 -18.83
C CYS A 904 -20.45 -23.88 -19.44
N PHE A 905 -20.02 -25.15 -19.53
CA PHE A 905 -18.88 -25.52 -20.37
C PHE A 905 -19.21 -26.74 -21.21
N LYS A 906 -18.43 -26.90 -22.28
CA LYS A 906 -18.51 -28.03 -23.19
C LYS A 906 -17.37 -29.00 -22.92
N VAL A 907 -17.70 -30.29 -22.83
CA VAL A 907 -16.76 -31.42 -22.83
C VAL A 907 -16.75 -31.98 -24.24
N GLU A 908 -15.58 -32.22 -24.83
CA GLU A 908 -15.49 -32.69 -26.22
C GLU A 908 -15.71 -34.19 -26.39
N ASP A 909 -15.32 -35.02 -25.42
CA ASP A 909 -15.40 -36.49 -25.51
C ASP A 909 -16.00 -37.14 -24.25
N PRO A 910 -17.27 -37.60 -24.28
CA PRO A 910 -18.27 -37.40 -25.33
C PRO A 910 -18.78 -35.96 -25.35
N SER A 911 -19.18 -35.44 -26.54
CA SER A 911 -19.65 -34.06 -26.70
C SER A 911 -20.90 -33.76 -25.86
N GLN A 912 -20.70 -33.14 -24.70
CA GLN A 912 -21.72 -32.84 -23.69
C GLN A 912 -21.50 -31.44 -23.10
N TYR A 913 -22.57 -30.86 -22.55
CA TYR A 913 -22.54 -29.58 -21.86
C TYR A 913 -22.82 -29.82 -20.37
N PHE A 914 -21.99 -29.27 -19.52
CA PHE A 914 -22.28 -29.18 -18.10
C PHE A 914 -22.94 -27.85 -17.79
N ILE A 915 -24.12 -27.90 -17.18
CA ILE A 915 -24.90 -26.72 -16.83
C ILE A 915 -25.23 -26.83 -15.33
N PRO A 916 -24.50 -26.11 -14.45
CA PRO A 916 -24.69 -26.23 -13.00
C PRO A 916 -26.13 -25.98 -12.55
N SER A 917 -26.86 -25.10 -13.25
CA SER A 917 -28.25 -24.75 -12.93
C SER A 917 -29.25 -25.89 -13.12
N PHE A 918 -28.86 -26.94 -13.84
CA PHE A 918 -29.68 -28.12 -14.07
C PHE A 918 -29.47 -29.21 -13.02
N LEU A 919 -28.49 -29.03 -12.12
CA LEU A 919 -28.38 -29.85 -10.93
C LEU A 919 -29.68 -29.69 -10.13
N PRO A 920 -30.39 -30.78 -9.81
CA PRO A 920 -31.56 -30.68 -8.96
C PRO A 920 -31.11 -30.10 -7.61
N GLU A 921 -31.63 -28.92 -7.24
CA GLU A 921 -31.58 -28.47 -5.85
C GLU A 921 -32.20 -29.59 -5.03
N HIS A 922 -31.39 -30.37 -4.32
CA HIS A 922 -31.88 -31.27 -3.28
C HIS A 922 -32.48 -30.37 -2.21
N ALA A 923 -33.74 -29.98 -2.43
CA ALA A 923 -34.53 -29.24 -1.49
C ALA A 923 -34.40 -29.99 -0.17
N SER A 924 -33.84 -29.28 0.80
CA SER A 924 -33.89 -29.55 2.23
C SER A 924 -35.30 -29.98 2.61
N THR A 925 -35.60 -31.24 2.37
CA THR A 925 -36.78 -31.91 2.85
C THR A 925 -36.34 -32.45 4.19
N GLU A 926 -36.77 -31.75 5.23
CA GLU A 926 -36.79 -32.27 6.60
C GLU A 926 -37.09 -33.77 6.53
N LYS A 927 -36.11 -34.60 6.94
CA LYS A 927 -36.05 -36.08 6.83
C LYS A 927 -35.38 -36.67 5.59
N GLN A 928 -34.13 -36.30 5.31
CA GLN A 928 -33.11 -37.32 5.01
C GLN A 928 -31.85 -36.97 5.80
N THR A 929 -31.33 -37.94 6.54
CA THR A 929 -29.95 -37.89 7.03
C THR A 929 -29.05 -37.49 5.87
N PRO A 930 -28.11 -36.53 6.05
CA PRO A 930 -27.17 -36.24 5.00
C PRO A 930 -26.49 -37.56 4.64
N GLN A 931 -26.79 -38.10 3.46
CA GLN A 931 -25.85 -39.00 2.84
C GLN A 931 -24.61 -38.12 2.69
N ALA A 932 -23.68 -38.28 3.63
CA ALA A 932 -22.34 -37.76 3.46
C ALA A 932 -21.96 -38.09 2.01
N LEU A 933 -21.53 -37.08 1.26
CA LEU A 933 -20.75 -37.29 0.05
C LEU A 933 -19.49 -38.03 0.51
N ALA A 934 -19.63 -39.32 0.80
CA ALA A 934 -18.53 -40.19 1.10
C ALA A 934 -17.78 -40.30 -0.20
N TRP A 935 -16.54 -39.82 -0.21
CA TRP A 935 -15.59 -40.09 -1.28
C TRP A 935 -15.68 -41.58 -1.60
N LYS A 936 -16.05 -41.92 -2.83
CA LYS A 936 -16.03 -43.32 -3.25
C LYS A 936 -14.56 -43.74 -3.22
N ASN A 937 -14.16 -44.53 -2.22
CA ASN A 937 -12.88 -45.21 -2.22
C ASN A 937 -12.80 -46.05 -3.49
N ARG A 938 -12.14 -45.52 -4.51
CA ARG A 938 -11.75 -46.24 -5.71
C ARG A 938 -10.26 -46.50 -5.56
N ASP A 939 -9.96 -47.64 -4.94
CA ASP A 939 -8.65 -48.28 -4.79
C ASP A 939 -7.66 -47.70 -3.73
N GLU A 940 -6.86 -48.61 -3.17
CA GLU A 940 -5.90 -48.42 -2.06
C GLU A 940 -4.73 -47.45 -2.40
N THR A 941 -4.64 -46.96 -3.63
CA THR A 941 -3.58 -46.07 -4.12
C THR A 941 -4.00 -44.61 -4.27
N THR A 942 -5.17 -44.21 -3.77
CA THR A 942 -5.69 -42.85 -3.97
C THR A 942 -4.97 -41.85 -3.05
N GLN A 943 -4.18 -40.93 -3.61
CA GLN A 943 -3.63 -39.78 -2.88
C GLN A 943 -4.64 -38.62 -2.90
N PHE A 944 -4.94 -38.05 -1.73
CA PHE A 944 -5.87 -36.94 -1.60
C PHE A 944 -5.09 -35.62 -1.47
N VAL A 945 -5.52 -34.61 -2.21
CA VAL A 945 -5.00 -33.24 -2.10
C VAL A 945 -6.18 -32.31 -1.81
N GLY A 946 -6.02 -31.41 -0.84
CA GLY A 946 -7.03 -30.44 -0.44
C GLY A 946 -6.50 -29.01 -0.53
N ILE A 947 -7.35 -28.09 -0.97
CA ILE A 947 -7.08 -26.65 -0.90
C ILE A 947 -8.07 -26.07 0.10
N ARG A 948 -7.56 -25.45 1.17
CA ARG A 948 -8.41 -24.69 2.10
C ARG A 948 -8.65 -23.31 1.51
N ILE A 949 -9.92 -22.99 1.28
CA ILE A 949 -10.36 -21.68 0.79
C ILE A 949 -11.09 -20.99 1.93
N GLN A 950 -10.73 -19.74 2.21
CA GLN A 950 -11.29 -18.96 3.29
C GLN A 950 -11.61 -17.56 2.80
N CYS A 951 -12.74 -17.00 3.27
CA CYS A 951 -13.09 -15.62 2.99
C CYS A 951 -12.11 -14.68 3.69
N GLN A 952 -11.90 -13.49 3.14
CA GLN A 952 -11.07 -12.45 3.76
C GLN A 952 -11.60 -12.05 5.16
N ASP A 953 -12.93 -12.03 5.32
CA ASP A 953 -13.61 -11.88 6.60
C ASP A 953 -14.49 -13.10 6.87
N GLU A 954 -14.11 -13.92 7.85
CA GLU A 954 -14.79 -15.18 8.17
C GLU A 954 -16.14 -14.99 8.87
N ILE A 955 -16.41 -13.77 9.35
CA ILE A 955 -17.55 -13.48 10.23
C ILE A 955 -18.74 -12.94 9.42
N THR A 956 -18.47 -12.17 8.38
CA THR A 956 -19.46 -11.40 7.61
C THR A 956 -19.53 -11.82 6.15
N MET A 957 -18.53 -12.52 5.61
CA MET A 957 -18.57 -13.03 4.24
C MET A 957 -18.77 -14.55 4.20
N SER A 958 -19.29 -15.05 3.09
CA SER A 958 -19.50 -16.48 2.87
C SER A 958 -19.18 -16.88 1.43
N LEU A 959 -18.75 -18.14 1.24
CA LEU A 959 -18.68 -18.71 -0.10
C LEU A 959 -20.10 -18.81 -0.65
N THR A 960 -20.40 -18.02 -1.68
CA THR A 960 -21.74 -17.94 -2.24
C THR A 960 -22.13 -19.28 -2.86
N ALA A 961 -23.43 -19.57 -2.95
CA ALA A 961 -23.92 -20.77 -3.64
C ALA A 961 -23.47 -20.85 -5.11
N ALA A 962 -22.99 -19.73 -5.67
CA ALA A 962 -22.42 -19.63 -7.00
C ALA A 962 -20.95 -20.06 -7.09
N PHE A 963 -20.22 -20.06 -5.97
CA PHE A 963 -18.78 -20.30 -5.95
C PHE A 963 -18.40 -21.63 -6.60
N PHE A 964 -18.98 -22.74 -6.13
CA PHE A 964 -18.68 -24.08 -6.66
C PHE A 964 -19.18 -24.30 -8.09
N PRO A 965 -20.41 -23.90 -8.46
CA PRO A 965 -20.85 -23.88 -9.86
C PRO A 965 -19.88 -23.19 -10.81
N CYS A 966 -19.45 -21.95 -10.50
CA CYS A 966 -18.51 -21.21 -11.34
C CYS A 966 -17.13 -21.87 -11.36
N PHE A 967 -16.68 -22.40 -10.21
CA PHE A 967 -15.43 -23.15 -10.11
C PHE A 967 -15.44 -24.40 -11.00
N GLN A 968 -16.56 -25.15 -11.01
CA GLN A 968 -16.74 -26.34 -11.85
C GLN A 968 -16.77 -25.98 -13.34
N VAL A 969 -17.42 -24.86 -13.71
CA VAL A 969 -17.50 -24.42 -15.12
C VAL A 969 -16.16 -23.97 -15.68
N GLY A 970 -15.35 -23.26 -14.89
CA GLY A 970 -14.00 -22.86 -15.28
C GLY A 970 -13.01 -24.02 -15.45
N GLY A 971 -13.41 -25.25 -15.13
CA GLY A 971 -12.59 -26.46 -15.15
C GLY A 971 -12.42 -27.16 -16.50
N SER A 972 -12.97 -26.64 -17.62
CA SER A 972 -12.78 -27.29 -18.94
C SER A 972 -11.29 -27.46 -19.31
N ALA A 973 -10.44 -26.51 -18.94
CA ALA A 973 -8.99 -26.59 -19.14
C ALA A 973 -8.27 -27.61 -18.21
N ILE A 974 -8.96 -28.19 -17.23
CA ILE A 974 -8.45 -29.29 -16.38
C ILE A 974 -8.83 -30.64 -16.99
N HIS A 975 -9.91 -30.70 -17.78
CA HIS A 975 -10.38 -31.91 -18.45
C HIS A 975 -9.71 -32.15 -19.81
N ASP A 976 -9.21 -31.11 -20.48
CA ASP A 976 -8.66 -31.22 -21.84
C ASP A 976 -7.22 -31.79 -21.94
N GLU A 977 -6.51 -32.04 -20.83
CA GLU A 977 -5.13 -32.56 -20.89
C GLU A 977 -4.91 -33.74 -19.92
N VAL A 978 -4.73 -34.93 -20.51
CA VAL A 978 -4.55 -36.23 -19.83
C VAL A 978 -3.24 -36.34 -19.01
N TYR A 979 -2.43 -35.29 -18.87
CA TYR A 979 -1.17 -35.31 -18.13
C TYR A 979 -0.85 -33.93 -17.51
N CYS A 980 -1.23 -33.70 -16.26
CA CYS A 980 -0.69 -32.59 -15.45
C CYS A 980 -0.34 -33.10 -14.05
N ARG A 981 0.85 -32.74 -13.55
CA ARG A 981 1.27 -33.00 -12.16
C ARG A 981 0.32 -32.25 -11.21
N GLY A 982 0.00 -32.82 -10.04
CA GLY A 982 -0.97 -32.25 -9.10
C GLY A 982 -0.72 -30.77 -8.72
N VAL A 983 0.54 -30.33 -8.74
CA VAL A 983 0.94 -28.94 -8.47
C VAL A 983 0.47 -27.95 -9.55
N ASP A 984 0.47 -28.32 -10.83
CA ASP A 984 -0.01 -27.45 -11.91
C ASP A 984 -1.53 -27.24 -11.84
N ILE A 985 -2.26 -28.27 -11.41
CA ILE A 985 -3.71 -28.18 -11.16
C ILE A 985 -3.97 -27.17 -10.02
N ILE A 986 -3.20 -27.23 -8.93
CA ILE A 986 -3.31 -26.31 -7.79
C ILE A 986 -2.96 -24.87 -8.21
N LEU A 987 -1.85 -24.64 -8.92
CA LEU A 987 -1.46 -23.30 -9.37
C LEU A 987 -2.48 -22.69 -10.35
N ARG A 988 -3.04 -23.49 -11.26
CA ARG A 988 -4.12 -23.06 -12.17
C ARG A 988 -5.42 -22.77 -11.42
N ILE A 989 -5.76 -23.55 -10.39
CA ILE A 989 -6.87 -23.28 -9.46
C ILE A 989 -6.66 -21.93 -8.75
N ILE A 990 -5.48 -21.69 -8.18
CA ILE A 990 -5.14 -20.44 -7.47
C ILE A 990 -5.21 -19.22 -8.42
N GLN A 991 -4.61 -19.32 -9.61
CA GLN A 991 -4.67 -18.26 -10.62
C GLN A 991 -6.11 -17.95 -11.06
N ARG A 992 -7.00 -18.95 -11.11
CA ARG A 992 -8.43 -18.75 -11.46
C ARG A 992 -9.24 -18.19 -10.30
N LEU A 993 -9.01 -18.62 -9.05
CA LEU A 993 -9.61 -18.00 -7.86
C LEU A 993 -9.31 -16.50 -7.80
N SER A 994 -8.09 -16.10 -8.19
CA SER A 994 -7.69 -14.69 -8.29
C SER A 994 -8.43 -13.87 -9.37
N ARG A 995 -8.90 -14.51 -10.46
CA ARG A 995 -9.71 -13.86 -11.51
C ARG A 995 -11.18 -13.65 -11.10
N GLY A 996 -11.71 -14.50 -10.23
CA GLY A 996 -13.07 -14.39 -9.68
C GLY A 996 -13.22 -13.30 -8.59
N GLY A 997 -12.18 -12.52 -8.31
CA GLY A 997 -12.19 -11.52 -7.24
C GLY A 997 -11.86 -12.07 -5.86
N VAL A 998 -11.40 -13.32 -5.74
CA VAL A 998 -10.98 -13.93 -4.47
C VAL A 998 -9.46 -13.80 -4.36
N SER A 999 -8.97 -12.99 -3.42
CA SER A 999 -7.56 -12.97 -3.03
C SER A 999 -7.21 -14.27 -2.30
N ALA A 1000 -6.72 -15.29 -3.03
CA ALA A 1000 -6.19 -16.50 -2.42
C ALA A 1000 -4.78 -16.23 -1.87
N ARG A 1001 -4.61 -16.19 -0.54
CA ARG A 1001 -3.29 -16.36 0.09
C ARG A 1001 -3.10 -17.86 0.32
N CYS A 1002 -2.21 -18.50 -0.45
CA CYS A 1002 -1.68 -19.81 -0.07
C CYS A 1002 -0.64 -19.61 1.03
N ASP A 1003 -0.75 -20.35 2.12
CA ASP A 1003 0.32 -20.48 3.09
C ASP A 1003 1.45 -21.31 2.45
N PRO A 1004 2.68 -20.78 2.29
CA PRO A 1004 3.78 -21.54 1.70
C PRO A 1004 4.13 -22.80 2.50
N ASN A 1005 3.68 -22.91 3.76
CA ASN A 1005 3.89 -24.09 4.58
C ASN A 1005 2.94 -25.26 4.26
N THR A 1006 1.81 -25.05 3.56
CA THR A 1006 0.91 -26.16 3.18
C THR A 1006 1.41 -26.98 1.98
N LEU A 1007 2.45 -26.52 1.28
CA LEU A 1007 3.10 -27.25 0.18
C LEU A 1007 4.35 -28.04 0.63
N ARG A 1008 4.63 -28.07 1.94
CA ARG A 1008 5.71 -28.88 2.51
C ARG A 1008 5.14 -29.86 3.50
N GLU A 1009 4.63 -30.98 3.00
CA GLU A 1009 4.73 -32.30 3.63
C GLU A 1009 4.26 -33.34 2.61
N ASP A 1010 5.04 -34.42 2.49
CA ASP A 1010 4.87 -35.56 1.57
C ASP A 1010 5.32 -35.39 0.10
N ALA A 1011 6.50 -34.81 -0.10
CA ALA A 1011 7.33 -35.12 -1.28
C ALA A 1011 8.18 -36.37 -0.98
N GLY A 1012 7.53 -37.53 -1.07
CA GLY A 1012 8.13 -38.86 -0.93
C GLY A 1012 7.76 -39.78 -2.10
N SER A 1013 7.91 -39.33 -3.34
CA SER A 1013 8.17 -40.13 -4.57
C SER A 1013 7.99 -39.25 -5.82
N GLU A 1014 8.93 -39.42 -6.76
CA GLU A 1014 9.23 -38.75 -8.05
C GLU A 1014 8.30 -37.67 -8.67
#